data_AF-A0A3M6U889-F1
#
_entry.id   AF-A0A3M6U889-F1
#
_cell.length_a   1.000
_cell.length_b   1.000
_cell.length_c   1.000
_cell.angle_alpha   90.00
_cell.angle_beta   90.00
_cell.angle_gamma   90.00
#
_symmetry.space_group_name_H-M   'P 1'
#
loop_
_entity.id
_entity.type
_entity.pdbx_description
1 polymer ?
#
loop_
_entity_poly.entity_id
_entity_poly.type
_entity_poly.pdbx_seq_one_letter_code
_entity_poly.pdbx_strand_id
1 'polypeptide(L)'
;ILSTQRMTQFFEHLIPFWLLLALCIGNVNTKALQRTPAEDLNNREDFKKQLEDLTQVIKKLQDEFENDGNHRKRNILNLRDSEEGEKKGGKEKNSSRNNMFKGTALGEKLLEAGVNLLTKELNSRVKTKEQEKKSDSGSKIKLDITGDKGWQTDDMFIPPGYHLDAKVVPESKAAPTVQGQQPFTFPFGAGGLIMNGCFGSGYQPGDRCYDATWATTKCIDLIPGATFVGVGFDGRGDYSPESSRMDLVQRACARKQRYNGKMIPDTMKLLGVYDTSANMQVFYSRSEYQKYLEQQSGVSGSGFGFYGGVKKAWGSTATEGSQKYLAVFDIDVDRYEIFMDVVKPDNLNVGFLREFMMLPTSYYEPGAALKFQDFIQRFGTHYIKAGRFGGQLEIRKSMDAQEVSSKTEFSEVMEFEFKSFFASAGARKSDTEGERQRSQTKTSSTSMSVQGGSQEIAAVISDVYAPTFKAEFKEWLKSIPTFPKAFKFTISSITELLNFRSSDLFPDAAPSFGCEAHRAELRKDSRTNKHYYNATVNGTVVKEFCEYLSREALEYSIRQRRTSLKRAIDVYMEEGSISVSDMSLAPGIPGCQTQNYKYQTKAGRPSWVEMTKHQAAFKVIFKMDNDLTGSYHGMVKIPSQLECFVRFIDGEWVVSKSDDKFDFFSGCKRGGSGNVDSGDHYLCIYGLVLKYDEERGALNVDEQGFNISRKTFQKLDTNLIGGEIARVEWPAEHIFQMQEVVGYLPCNVKWSNALRFDPGQGGKCLHFTASTKGTVFVIFSVIPKDKDTWYYVQISPHGVGIFKSQALKVSSVDVDAVGLGDEILYQPYFVCVKQEPDATVIEYGKSQGTTEKGEIYLSMIDKEKPNLHIRFYAFGNGEDALEITDAHVLKRSFTKAECKGDTSKDEGTNTCVQKCHEMCDPLKGCRSTSSGEPLPTDCNACLYLERVDTGECIETCPEGFREKDGTCVPRGCQKNPCRNGGTCKDLGDEKYDCQCTEDYRGDHCEI
;
A
#
# COMPACT_ATOMS: atom_id res chain seq x y z
N ILE A 1 12.18 -63.95 -29.27
CA ILE A 1 11.83 -65.33 -28.80
C ILE A 1 12.32 -65.58 -27.36
N LEU A 2 12.54 -64.55 -26.53
CA LEU A 2 12.80 -64.73 -25.08
C LEU A 2 12.02 -63.74 -24.19
N SER A 3 10.74 -63.46 -24.50
CA SER A 3 9.84 -62.81 -23.53
C SER A 3 8.39 -63.32 -23.54
N THR A 4 8.06 -64.30 -24.38
CA THR A 4 6.72 -64.93 -24.43
C THR A 4 6.57 -66.17 -23.54
N GLN A 5 7.63 -66.56 -22.82
CA GLN A 5 7.59 -67.71 -21.90
C GLN A 5 7.42 -67.34 -20.42
N ARG A 6 7.36 -66.05 -20.07
CA ARG A 6 7.07 -65.58 -18.70
C ARG A 6 5.65 -65.03 -18.51
N MET A 7 4.88 -64.82 -19.58
CA MET A 7 3.49 -64.34 -19.47
C MET A 7 2.47 -65.48 -19.34
N THR A 8 2.82 -66.71 -19.74
CA THR A 8 1.94 -67.88 -19.66
C THR A 8 1.91 -68.53 -18.27
N GLN A 9 2.95 -68.37 -17.44
CA GLN A 9 2.94 -68.81 -16.04
C GLN A 9 2.17 -67.87 -15.10
N PHE A 10 1.84 -66.64 -15.54
CA PHE A 10 1.09 -65.68 -14.72
C PHE A 10 -0.44 -65.89 -14.81
N PHE A 11 -0.93 -66.49 -15.89
CA PHE A 11 -2.36 -66.72 -16.12
C PHE A 11 -2.89 -68.06 -15.55
N GLU A 12 -2.04 -69.05 -15.31
CA GLU A 12 -2.46 -70.32 -14.68
C GLU A 12 -2.76 -70.20 -13.17
N HIS A 13 -2.33 -69.11 -12.51
CA HIS A 13 -2.59 -68.87 -11.08
C HIS A 13 -3.80 -67.98 -10.76
N LEU A 14 -4.42 -67.32 -11.76
CA LEU A 14 -5.54 -66.39 -11.55
C LEU A 14 -6.93 -67.03 -11.70
N ILE A 15 -7.01 -68.19 -12.35
CA ILE A 15 -8.29 -68.89 -12.62
C ILE A 15 -8.88 -69.58 -11.37
N PRO A 16 -8.10 -70.16 -10.43
CA PRO A 16 -8.64 -70.71 -9.19
C PRO A 16 -9.20 -69.63 -8.23
N PHE A 17 -8.68 -68.40 -8.31
CA PHE A 17 -9.05 -67.29 -7.42
C PHE A 17 -10.44 -66.71 -7.74
N TRP A 18 -10.81 -66.67 -9.03
CA TRP A 18 -12.14 -66.23 -9.46
C TRP A 18 -13.24 -67.28 -9.23
N LEU A 19 -12.89 -68.58 -9.24
CA LEU A 19 -13.82 -69.65 -8.88
C LEU A 19 -14.16 -69.69 -7.37
N LEU A 20 -13.20 -69.35 -6.51
CA LEU A 20 -13.41 -69.20 -5.06
C LEU A 20 -14.27 -67.97 -4.72
N LEU A 21 -14.11 -66.87 -5.45
CA LEU A 21 -14.92 -65.66 -5.27
C LEU A 21 -16.39 -65.86 -5.69
N ALA A 22 -16.63 -66.63 -6.76
CA ALA A 22 -17.98 -66.96 -7.23
C ALA A 22 -18.70 -67.94 -6.28
N LEU A 23 -17.97 -68.85 -5.62
CA LEU A 23 -18.53 -69.78 -4.62
C LEU A 23 -18.86 -69.10 -3.28
N CYS A 24 -18.14 -68.03 -2.89
CA CYS A 24 -18.45 -67.25 -1.69
C CYS A 24 -19.70 -66.36 -1.82
N ILE A 25 -20.02 -65.88 -3.03
CA ILE A 25 -21.19 -65.01 -3.27
C ILE A 25 -22.49 -65.83 -3.38
N GLY A 26 -22.41 -67.12 -3.71
CA GLY A 26 -23.57 -67.99 -3.88
C GLY A 26 -24.18 -68.59 -2.60
N ASN A 27 -23.58 -68.41 -1.42
CA ASN A 27 -23.97 -69.18 -0.23
C ASN A 27 -24.32 -68.37 1.04
N VAL A 28 -24.75 -67.11 0.89
CA VAL A 28 -25.43 -66.39 1.98
C VAL A 28 -26.90 -66.23 1.63
N ASN A 29 -27.64 -67.29 1.86
CA ASN A 29 -29.09 -67.24 1.89
C ASN A 29 -29.57 -67.11 3.35
N THR A 30 -30.67 -66.37 3.50
CA THR A 30 -31.71 -66.61 4.51
C THR A 30 -31.37 -66.42 6.00
N LYS A 31 -31.64 -65.21 6.52
CA LYS A 31 -32.44 -64.94 7.76
C LYS A 31 -32.16 -63.53 8.31
N ALA A 32 -32.61 -62.49 7.61
CA ALA A 32 -32.83 -61.16 8.22
C ALA A 32 -33.74 -60.32 7.30
N LEU A 33 -34.98 -60.78 7.11
CA LEU A 33 -36.05 -60.02 6.46
C LEU A 33 -37.33 -60.30 7.26
N GLN A 34 -37.63 -59.46 8.24
CA GLN A 34 -39.01 -59.19 8.64
C GLN A 34 -39.17 -57.69 8.85
N ARG A 35 -40.14 -57.14 8.10
CA ARG A 35 -40.68 -55.76 8.06
C ARG A 35 -40.01 -54.78 7.10
N THR A 36 -40.61 -54.66 5.91
CA THR A 36 -41.09 -53.38 5.32
C THR A 36 -42.02 -53.67 4.13
N PRO A 37 -43.01 -52.81 3.78
CA PRO A 37 -44.09 -53.14 2.85
C PRO A 37 -43.80 -52.76 1.39
N ALA A 38 -43.97 -53.74 0.50
CA ALA A 38 -44.92 -53.81 -0.62
C ALA A 38 -45.06 -52.71 -1.72
N GLU A 39 -44.03 -51.95 -2.10
CA GLU A 39 -44.11 -51.06 -3.28
C GLU A 39 -43.02 -51.25 -4.35
N ASP A 40 -42.35 -52.40 -4.41
CA ASP A 40 -41.21 -52.58 -5.33
C ASP A 40 -41.17 -53.95 -6.07
N LEU A 41 -42.34 -54.46 -6.47
CA LEU A 41 -42.46 -55.76 -7.15
C LEU A 41 -42.34 -55.69 -8.68
N ASN A 42 -42.58 -54.54 -9.33
CA ASN A 42 -42.48 -54.40 -10.80
C ASN A 42 -41.06 -54.14 -11.33
N ASN A 43 -40.13 -53.59 -10.52
CA ASN A 43 -38.73 -53.37 -10.94
C ASN A 43 -37.88 -54.65 -10.91
N ARG A 44 -38.35 -55.71 -10.26
CA ARG A 44 -37.56 -56.92 -10.00
C ARG A 44 -37.62 -57.94 -11.14
N GLU A 45 -38.69 -57.95 -11.93
CA GLU A 45 -38.80 -58.77 -13.14
C GLU A 45 -38.08 -58.14 -14.33
N ASP A 46 -38.10 -56.81 -14.46
CA ASP A 46 -37.45 -56.10 -15.57
C ASP A 46 -35.91 -56.16 -15.43
N PHE A 47 -35.40 -56.08 -14.21
CA PHE A 47 -33.96 -56.26 -13.92
C PHE A 47 -33.50 -57.70 -14.15
N LYS A 48 -34.34 -58.70 -13.87
CA LYS A 48 -34.04 -60.11 -14.17
C LYS A 48 -33.96 -60.37 -15.67
N LYS A 49 -34.87 -59.79 -16.44
CA LYS A 49 -34.91 -59.92 -17.90
C LYS A 49 -33.70 -59.27 -18.58
N GLN A 50 -33.28 -58.10 -18.09
CA GLN A 50 -32.06 -57.43 -18.55
C GLN A 50 -30.77 -58.19 -18.22
N LEU A 51 -30.72 -58.89 -17.07
CA LEU A 51 -29.57 -59.72 -16.71
C LEU A 51 -29.49 -61.00 -17.58
N GLU A 52 -30.63 -61.60 -17.93
CA GLU A 52 -30.70 -62.78 -18.80
C GLU A 52 -30.29 -62.46 -20.25
N ASP A 53 -30.71 -61.31 -20.80
CA ASP A 53 -30.30 -60.85 -22.14
C ASP A 53 -28.79 -60.55 -22.20
N LEU A 54 -28.23 -59.94 -21.14
CA LEU A 54 -26.78 -59.68 -21.06
C LEU A 54 -25.97 -60.98 -21.00
N THR A 55 -26.49 -61.99 -20.30
CA THR A 55 -25.83 -63.29 -20.14
C THR A 55 -25.84 -64.07 -21.46
N GLN A 56 -26.89 -63.96 -22.28
CA GLN A 56 -26.94 -64.54 -23.62
C GLN A 56 -25.95 -63.88 -24.60
N VAL A 57 -25.80 -62.55 -24.55
CA VAL A 57 -24.86 -61.81 -25.40
C VAL A 57 -23.41 -62.18 -25.07
N ILE A 58 -23.08 -62.33 -23.78
CA ILE A 58 -21.74 -62.71 -23.33
C ILE A 58 -21.41 -64.15 -23.76
N LYS A 59 -22.38 -65.08 -23.69
CA LYS A 59 -22.21 -66.47 -24.15
C LYS A 59 -21.92 -66.55 -25.66
N LYS A 60 -22.63 -65.74 -26.44
CA LYS A 60 -22.47 -65.68 -27.91
C LYS A 60 -21.11 -65.10 -28.33
N LEU A 61 -20.59 -64.14 -27.56
CA LEU A 61 -19.25 -63.55 -27.77
C LEU A 61 -18.10 -64.49 -27.35
N GLN A 62 -18.32 -65.36 -26.37
CA GLN A 62 -17.36 -66.42 -26.01
C GLN A 62 -17.27 -67.50 -27.10
N ASP A 63 -18.40 -67.92 -27.66
CA ASP A 63 -18.45 -68.92 -28.75
C ASP A 63 -17.83 -68.41 -30.07
N GLU A 64 -17.87 -67.09 -30.33
CA GLU A 64 -17.20 -66.46 -31.50
C GLU A 64 -15.67 -66.33 -31.30
N PHE A 65 -15.21 -66.14 -30.06
CA PHE A 65 -13.78 -66.03 -29.74
C PHE A 65 -13.03 -67.38 -29.78
N GLU A 66 -13.69 -68.48 -29.42
CA GLU A 66 -13.12 -69.83 -29.51
C GLU A 66 -12.97 -70.33 -30.96
N ASN A 67 -13.80 -69.83 -31.88
CA ASN A 67 -13.75 -70.20 -33.31
C ASN A 67 -12.65 -69.47 -34.10
N ASP A 68 -12.26 -68.25 -33.71
CA ASP A 68 -11.19 -67.48 -34.39
C ASP A 68 -9.77 -67.91 -33.96
N GLY A 69 -9.64 -68.52 -32.77
CA GLY A 69 -8.39 -69.13 -32.28
C GLY A 69 -7.96 -70.39 -33.03
N ASN A 70 -8.90 -71.14 -33.62
CA ASN A 70 -8.61 -72.37 -34.38
C ASN A 70 -8.25 -72.11 -35.85
N HIS A 71 -8.52 -70.93 -36.40
CA HIS A 71 -8.12 -70.56 -37.76
C HIS A 71 -6.64 -70.12 -37.87
N ARG A 72 -6.04 -69.66 -36.77
CA ARG A 72 -4.62 -69.21 -36.71
C ARG A 72 -3.59 -70.32 -36.49
N LYS A 73 -3.99 -71.53 -36.07
CA LYS A 73 -3.09 -72.70 -35.97
C LYS A 73 -2.88 -73.47 -37.29
N ARG A 74 -3.64 -73.17 -38.36
CA ARG A 74 -3.50 -73.81 -39.68
C ARG A 74 -2.59 -73.06 -40.68
N ASN A 75 -2.20 -71.82 -40.40
CA ASN A 75 -1.38 -71.00 -41.32
C ASN A 75 0.09 -70.83 -40.91
N ILE A 76 0.57 -71.51 -39.86
CA ILE A 76 1.98 -71.52 -39.41
C ILE A 76 2.57 -72.93 -39.62
N LEU A 77 2.45 -73.46 -40.83
CA LEU A 77 3.06 -74.74 -41.23
C LEU A 77 3.59 -74.76 -42.67
N ASN A 78 3.54 -73.61 -43.38
CA ASN A 78 4.18 -73.43 -44.67
C ASN A 78 5.10 -72.21 -44.58
N LEU A 79 6.28 -72.30 -45.21
CA LEU A 79 7.44 -71.39 -45.13
C LEU A 79 8.51 -71.84 -44.12
N ARG A 80 8.87 -73.12 -44.24
CA ARG A 80 10.26 -73.59 -44.10
C ARG A 80 10.95 -73.37 -45.46
N ASP A 81 12.25 -73.10 -45.41
CA ASP A 81 13.29 -73.33 -46.44
C ASP A 81 14.02 -72.11 -47.03
N SER A 82 15.35 -72.31 -47.14
CA SER A 82 16.48 -71.49 -47.64
C SER A 82 17.01 -70.39 -46.69
N GLU A 83 18.06 -70.61 -45.87
CA GLU A 83 19.51 -70.87 -46.15
C GLU A 83 20.14 -69.75 -47.01
N GLU A 84 21.33 -69.16 -46.76
CA GLU A 84 22.54 -69.48 -45.99
C GLU A 84 23.49 -68.23 -46.06
N GLY A 85 24.54 -68.13 -45.23
CA GLY A 85 25.78 -67.40 -45.62
C GLY A 85 26.33 -66.23 -44.77
N GLU A 86 27.08 -66.59 -43.71
CA GLU A 86 28.27 -65.99 -43.06
C GLU A 86 28.75 -64.50 -43.16
N LYS A 87 28.98 -63.95 -41.95
CA LYS A 87 30.20 -63.30 -41.36
C LYS A 87 30.68 -61.87 -41.73
N LYS A 88 30.66 -61.06 -40.63
CA LYS A 88 31.68 -60.15 -40.05
C LYS A 88 31.89 -58.73 -40.61
N GLY A 89 31.74 -57.75 -39.69
CA GLY A 89 32.38 -56.43 -39.72
C GLY A 89 31.48 -55.32 -39.15
N GLY A 90 31.70 -54.91 -37.90
CA GLY A 90 30.80 -53.99 -37.18
C GLY A 90 31.04 -52.50 -37.43
N LYS A 91 30.00 -51.66 -37.29
CA LYS A 91 29.73 -50.81 -36.12
C LYS A 91 28.48 -49.93 -36.37
N GLU A 92 27.64 -49.91 -35.34
CA GLU A 92 26.65 -48.91 -34.89
C GLU A 92 25.53 -48.36 -35.80
N LYS A 93 24.33 -48.41 -35.20
CA LYS A 93 23.00 -48.08 -35.71
C LYS A 93 22.66 -46.60 -35.51
N ASN A 94 21.94 -45.99 -36.46
CA ASN A 94 20.50 -45.74 -36.30
C ASN A 94 19.90 -45.15 -37.59
N SER A 95 18.79 -45.74 -38.06
CA SER A 95 17.87 -45.11 -39.01
C SER A 95 16.45 -45.62 -38.78
N SER A 96 15.56 -44.65 -38.55
CA SER A 96 14.25 -44.44 -39.16
C SER A 96 13.35 -45.64 -39.49
N ARG A 97 12.05 -45.52 -39.17
CA ARG A 97 11.03 -45.26 -40.22
C ARG A 97 9.63 -44.96 -39.71
N ASN A 98 8.98 -44.11 -40.50
CA ASN A 98 7.59 -43.74 -40.53
C ASN A 98 6.68 -44.81 -41.16
N ASN A 99 5.38 -44.60 -40.92
CA ASN A 99 4.16 -45.08 -41.60
C ASN A 99 3.56 -46.43 -41.18
N MET A 100 2.31 -46.41 -40.66
CA MET A 100 1.10 -46.70 -41.45
C MET A 100 -0.21 -46.46 -40.64
N PHE A 101 -1.19 -45.77 -41.24
CA PHE A 101 -2.58 -45.62 -40.77
C PHE A 101 -3.48 -46.75 -41.33
N LYS A 102 -4.41 -47.29 -40.52
CA LYS A 102 -5.86 -47.48 -40.82
C LYS A 102 -6.57 -48.30 -39.72
N GLY A 103 -7.71 -47.80 -39.24
CA GLY A 103 -8.59 -48.49 -38.29
C GLY A 103 -9.74 -47.63 -37.74
N THR A 104 -10.59 -47.06 -38.61
CA THR A 104 -11.84 -46.37 -38.26
C THR A 104 -13.02 -47.06 -38.96
N ALA A 105 -13.95 -47.66 -38.20
CA ALA A 105 -15.30 -48.07 -38.63
C ALA A 105 -16.18 -48.65 -37.49
N LEU A 106 -15.61 -49.05 -36.34
CA LEU A 106 -16.39 -49.63 -35.23
C LEU A 106 -16.86 -48.59 -34.19
N GLY A 107 -16.13 -47.48 -34.04
CA GLY A 107 -16.45 -46.42 -33.08
C GLY A 107 -17.66 -45.55 -33.48
N GLU A 108 -17.90 -45.34 -34.78
CA GLU A 108 -18.99 -44.47 -35.24
C GLU A 108 -20.37 -45.15 -35.12
N LYS A 109 -20.48 -46.47 -35.32
CA LYS A 109 -21.77 -47.19 -35.15
C LYS A 109 -22.21 -47.35 -33.70
N LEU A 110 -21.27 -47.40 -32.74
CA LEU A 110 -21.58 -47.47 -31.30
C LEU A 110 -22.05 -46.12 -30.72
N LEU A 111 -21.58 -45.00 -31.29
CA LEU A 111 -21.99 -43.67 -30.88
C LEU A 111 -23.40 -43.33 -31.39
N GLU A 112 -23.74 -43.73 -32.62
CA GLU A 112 -25.03 -43.42 -33.24
C GLU A 112 -26.21 -44.22 -32.65
N ALA A 113 -25.98 -45.46 -32.20
CA ALA A 113 -26.99 -46.26 -31.50
C ALA A 113 -27.26 -45.75 -30.07
N GLY A 114 -26.22 -45.29 -29.36
CA GLY A 114 -26.34 -44.72 -28.01
C GLY A 114 -27.03 -43.35 -27.98
N VAL A 115 -26.77 -42.51 -28.99
CA VAL A 115 -27.38 -41.17 -29.11
C VAL A 115 -28.87 -41.27 -29.47
N ASN A 116 -29.28 -42.22 -30.31
CA ASN A 116 -30.69 -42.40 -30.69
C ASN A 116 -31.57 -42.94 -29.55
N LEU A 117 -31.02 -43.73 -28.62
CA LEU A 117 -31.73 -44.21 -27.43
C LEU A 117 -31.93 -43.08 -26.39
N LEU A 118 -30.90 -42.25 -26.17
CA LEU A 118 -30.98 -41.10 -25.26
C LEU A 118 -31.87 -39.96 -25.78
N THR A 119 -31.92 -39.76 -27.09
CA THR A 119 -32.75 -38.71 -27.73
C THR A 119 -34.25 -39.02 -27.65
N LYS A 120 -34.65 -40.29 -27.54
CA LYS A 120 -36.06 -40.70 -27.42
C LYS A 120 -36.61 -40.55 -26.00
N GLU A 121 -35.74 -40.70 -24.99
CA GLU A 121 -36.09 -40.54 -23.57
C GLU A 121 -36.13 -39.05 -23.14
N LEU A 122 -35.28 -38.20 -23.72
CA LEU A 122 -35.25 -36.75 -23.41
C LEU A 122 -36.39 -35.97 -24.08
N ASN A 123 -36.84 -36.37 -25.28
CA ASN A 123 -37.90 -35.65 -26.01
C ASN A 123 -39.32 -35.84 -25.43
N SER A 124 -39.53 -36.75 -24.47
CA SER A 124 -40.80 -36.89 -23.76
C SER A 124 -40.90 -36.03 -22.49
N ARG A 125 -39.76 -35.50 -21.99
CA ARG A 125 -39.70 -34.71 -20.75
C ARG A 125 -39.60 -33.20 -20.94
N VAL A 126 -39.45 -32.70 -22.17
CA VAL A 126 -39.25 -31.27 -22.48
C VAL A 126 -40.49 -30.57 -23.06
N LYS A 127 -41.61 -31.27 -23.29
CA LYS A 127 -42.81 -30.68 -23.92
C LYS A 127 -43.77 -29.91 -22.99
N THR A 128 -43.37 -29.56 -21.78
CA THR A 128 -44.16 -28.64 -20.94
C THR A 128 -43.23 -27.65 -20.26
N LYS A 129 -42.90 -26.56 -20.97
CA LYS A 129 -42.69 -25.18 -20.46
C LYS A 129 -41.90 -24.31 -21.46
N GLU A 130 -42.31 -24.30 -22.72
CA GLU A 130 -42.09 -23.13 -23.58
C GLU A 130 -43.46 -22.61 -24.03
N GLN A 131 -43.95 -21.57 -23.36
CA GLN A 131 -44.70 -20.45 -23.96
C GLN A 131 -45.08 -19.42 -22.89
N GLU A 132 -45.03 -18.16 -23.30
CA GLU A 132 -45.18 -16.88 -22.56
C GLU A 132 -43.89 -16.37 -21.88
N LYS A 133 -43.31 -15.19 -22.16
CA LYS A 133 -43.67 -13.99 -22.96
C LYS A 133 -42.39 -13.16 -23.23
N LYS A 134 -42.34 -12.46 -24.37
CA LYS A 134 -41.44 -11.33 -24.66
C LYS A 134 -41.83 -10.08 -23.85
N SER A 135 -40.87 -9.35 -23.26
CA SER A 135 -40.65 -7.89 -23.45
C SER A 135 -39.58 -7.30 -22.50
N ASP A 136 -38.81 -6.38 -23.06
CA ASP A 136 -37.83 -5.38 -22.60
C ASP A 136 -37.79 -4.85 -21.13
N SER A 137 -36.58 -4.41 -20.76
CA SER A 137 -36.15 -3.41 -19.74
C SER A 137 -35.82 -3.79 -18.27
N GLY A 138 -34.59 -3.42 -17.89
CA GLY A 138 -34.17 -2.77 -16.65
C GLY A 138 -33.46 -3.63 -15.59
N SER A 139 -32.12 -3.68 -15.53
CA SER A 139 -31.39 -4.01 -14.28
C SER A 139 -29.94 -3.49 -14.17
N LYS A 140 -29.65 -2.88 -13.02
CA LYS A 140 -28.41 -2.16 -12.63
C LYS A 140 -27.37 -3.06 -11.95
N ILE A 141 -26.09 -2.73 -12.11
CA ILE A 141 -24.96 -3.28 -11.31
C ILE A 141 -24.90 -2.58 -9.95
N LYS A 142 -24.84 -3.36 -8.86
CA LYS A 142 -24.49 -2.85 -7.52
C LYS A 142 -23.05 -3.27 -7.20
N LEU A 143 -22.18 -2.28 -6.97
CA LEU A 143 -20.78 -2.44 -6.59
C LEU A 143 -20.66 -2.37 -5.07
N ASP A 144 -20.20 -3.44 -4.44
CA ASP A 144 -19.72 -3.44 -3.06
C ASP A 144 -18.18 -3.37 -3.08
N ILE A 145 -17.64 -2.30 -2.49
CA ILE A 145 -16.20 -2.05 -2.40
C ILE A 145 -15.80 -2.22 -0.94
N THR A 146 -14.98 -3.23 -0.65
CA THR A 146 -14.44 -3.48 0.69
C THR A 146 -12.92 -3.38 0.66
N GLY A 147 -12.34 -2.61 1.58
CA GLY A 147 -10.89 -2.44 1.69
C GLY A 147 -10.25 -3.55 2.53
N ASP A 148 -9.14 -4.10 2.05
CA ASP A 148 -8.26 -4.98 2.82
C ASP A 148 -7.27 -4.17 3.65
N LYS A 149 -6.77 -4.77 4.74
CA LYS A 149 -5.62 -4.26 5.49
C LYS A 149 -4.30 -4.68 4.85
N GLY A 150 -3.31 -3.78 4.92
CA GLY A 150 -1.92 -4.02 4.53
C GLY A 150 -1.21 -4.94 5.51
N TRP A 151 -0.08 -5.49 5.08
CA TRP A 151 0.55 -6.64 5.72
C TRP A 151 2.09 -6.58 5.65
N GLN A 152 2.78 -6.82 6.78
CA GLN A 152 4.25 -6.81 6.90
C GLN A 152 4.75 -8.06 7.64
N THR A 153 5.87 -8.62 7.18
CA THR A 153 6.66 -9.68 7.85
C THR A 153 8.15 -9.40 7.67
N ASP A 154 9.01 -10.12 8.40
CA ASP A 154 10.48 -10.01 8.34
C ASP A 154 11.07 -10.08 6.91
N ASP A 155 10.38 -10.74 5.97
CA ASP A 155 10.84 -10.95 4.60
C ASP A 155 10.05 -10.15 3.52
N MET A 156 8.99 -9.39 3.88
CA MET A 156 8.08 -8.81 2.88
C MET A 156 7.11 -7.74 3.42
N PHE A 157 6.85 -6.68 2.63
CA PHE A 157 5.86 -5.63 2.90
C PHE A 157 4.87 -5.45 1.73
N ILE A 158 3.55 -5.47 2.02
CA ILE A 158 2.46 -5.32 1.04
C ILE A 158 1.42 -4.28 1.54
N PRO A 159 1.13 -3.21 0.78
CA PRO A 159 0.13 -2.22 1.16
C PRO A 159 -1.34 -2.73 1.03
N PRO A 160 -2.33 -2.07 1.68
CA PRO A 160 -3.74 -2.43 1.60
C PRO A 160 -4.29 -2.30 0.16
N GLY A 161 -5.15 -3.24 -0.26
CA GLY A 161 -5.84 -3.25 -1.56
C GLY A 161 -7.37 -3.20 -1.40
N TYR A 162 -8.13 -3.07 -2.49
CA TYR A 162 -9.60 -3.08 -2.46
C TYR A 162 -10.15 -4.34 -3.12
N HIS A 163 -11.14 -4.99 -2.48
CA HIS A 163 -12.02 -5.95 -3.12
C HIS A 163 -13.23 -5.24 -3.73
N LEU A 164 -13.53 -5.57 -4.98
CA LEU A 164 -14.69 -5.12 -5.75
C LEU A 164 -15.58 -6.33 -5.97
N ASP A 165 -16.73 -6.38 -5.29
CA ASP A 165 -17.75 -7.40 -5.54
C ASP A 165 -18.89 -6.76 -6.34
N ALA A 166 -19.15 -7.30 -7.53
CA ALA A 166 -20.17 -6.77 -8.43
C ALA A 166 -21.29 -7.80 -8.58
N LYS A 167 -22.47 -7.52 -8.01
CA LYS A 167 -23.68 -8.31 -8.28
C LYS A 167 -24.39 -7.74 -9.50
N VAL A 168 -24.45 -8.55 -10.56
CA VAL A 168 -25.24 -8.27 -11.77
C VAL A 168 -26.66 -8.76 -11.51
N VAL A 169 -27.59 -7.82 -11.34
CA VAL A 169 -29.02 -8.05 -11.62
C VAL A 169 -29.18 -7.89 -13.14
N PRO A 170 -29.86 -8.81 -13.85
CA PRO A 170 -29.59 -9.02 -15.27
C PRO A 170 -30.10 -7.90 -16.16
N GLU A 171 -29.18 -7.17 -16.78
CA GLU A 171 -29.44 -6.56 -18.09
C GLU A 171 -28.19 -6.62 -18.97
N SER A 172 -28.41 -7.13 -20.17
CA SER A 172 -27.42 -7.40 -21.19
C SER A 172 -26.71 -6.12 -21.66
N LYS A 173 -25.40 -6.06 -21.44
CA LYS A 173 -24.49 -5.51 -22.45
C LYS A 173 -23.42 -6.56 -22.72
N ALA A 174 -23.39 -7.03 -23.97
CA ALA A 174 -22.26 -7.78 -24.49
C ALA A 174 -20.96 -7.04 -24.14
N ALA A 175 -19.92 -7.81 -23.83
CA ALA A 175 -18.56 -7.30 -23.67
C ALA A 175 -18.25 -6.26 -24.76
N PRO A 176 -17.55 -5.15 -24.44
CA PRO A 176 -17.21 -4.17 -25.45
C PRO A 176 -16.49 -4.91 -26.57
N THR A 177 -17.11 -4.93 -27.74
CA THR A 177 -16.44 -5.35 -28.96
C THR A 177 -15.31 -4.34 -29.12
N VAL A 178 -14.09 -4.72 -28.77
CA VAL A 178 -12.91 -3.91 -29.08
C VAL A 178 -12.86 -3.91 -30.60
N GLN A 179 -13.46 -2.91 -31.21
CA GLN A 179 -13.17 -2.55 -32.59
C GLN A 179 -11.68 -2.23 -32.59
N GLY A 180 -10.85 -3.21 -32.99
CA GLY A 180 -9.40 -3.11 -32.90
C GLY A 180 -8.92 -1.77 -33.46
N GLN A 181 -8.10 -1.06 -32.68
CA GLN A 181 -7.43 0.14 -33.17
C GLN A 181 -6.79 -0.17 -34.53
N GLN A 182 -6.91 0.77 -35.46
CA GLN A 182 -6.29 0.64 -36.77
C GLN A 182 -4.77 0.48 -36.57
N PRO A 183 -4.16 -0.65 -36.99
CA PRO A 183 -2.72 -0.79 -36.90
C PRO A 183 -2.04 0.07 -37.96
N PHE A 184 -0.82 0.51 -37.67
CA PHE A 184 0.00 1.33 -38.54
C PHE A 184 1.32 0.65 -38.89
N THR A 185 1.81 0.95 -40.09
CA THR A 185 3.20 0.72 -40.52
C THR A 185 3.91 2.06 -40.63
N PHE A 186 5.23 2.05 -40.42
CA PHE A 186 6.07 3.24 -40.47
C PHE A 186 7.02 3.13 -41.67
N PRO A 187 6.69 3.73 -42.83
CA PRO A 187 7.47 3.57 -44.07
C PRO A 187 8.93 3.99 -43.94
N PHE A 188 9.21 4.96 -43.08
CA PHE A 188 10.55 5.49 -42.79
C PHE A 188 11.14 4.95 -41.46
N GLY A 189 10.56 3.87 -40.93
CA GLY A 189 10.86 3.30 -39.61
C GLY A 189 10.30 4.11 -38.44
N ALA A 190 10.10 3.45 -37.29
CA ALA A 190 9.62 4.11 -36.07
C ALA A 190 10.57 5.22 -35.56
N GLY A 191 11.85 5.19 -35.90
CA GLY A 191 12.79 6.25 -35.55
C GLY A 191 12.42 7.59 -36.16
N GLY A 192 11.99 7.60 -37.43
CA GLY A 192 11.51 8.81 -38.12
C GLY A 192 10.25 9.38 -37.46
N LEU A 193 9.34 8.51 -37.03
CA LEU A 193 8.14 8.88 -36.26
C LEU A 193 8.50 9.58 -34.94
N ILE A 194 9.40 8.98 -34.17
CA ILE A 194 9.80 9.47 -32.84
C ILE A 194 10.59 10.77 -32.95
N MET A 195 11.55 10.87 -33.89
CA MET A 195 12.32 12.11 -34.12
C MET A 195 11.42 13.31 -34.39
N ASN A 196 10.29 13.08 -35.06
CA ASN A 196 9.34 14.11 -35.44
C ASN A 196 8.08 14.12 -34.55
N GLY A 197 8.09 13.48 -33.37
CA GLY A 197 6.98 13.56 -32.42
C GLY A 197 5.60 13.20 -33.01
N CYS A 198 5.56 12.36 -34.04
CA CYS A 198 4.37 12.09 -34.85
C CYS A 198 3.45 11.05 -34.18
N PHE A 199 2.89 11.38 -33.02
CA PHE A 199 2.06 10.44 -32.23
C PHE A 199 0.56 10.77 -32.19
N GLY A 200 0.14 11.86 -32.82
CA GLY A 200 -1.27 12.27 -32.96
C GLY A 200 -2.03 11.52 -34.06
N SER A 201 -3.28 11.93 -34.27
CA SER A 201 -4.18 11.42 -35.32
C SER A 201 -4.73 12.57 -36.16
N GLY A 202 -5.30 12.25 -37.33
CA GLY A 202 -6.00 13.22 -38.17
C GLY A 202 -5.12 14.10 -39.07
N TYR A 203 -3.85 13.73 -39.25
CA TYR A 203 -2.96 14.39 -40.21
C TYR A 203 -3.58 14.41 -41.61
N GLN A 204 -3.44 15.52 -42.32
CA GLN A 204 -3.92 15.74 -43.67
C GLN A 204 -2.79 15.58 -44.69
N PRO A 205 -3.09 15.23 -45.96
CA PRO A 205 -2.10 15.25 -47.03
C PRO A 205 -1.35 16.58 -47.08
N GLY A 206 -0.02 16.54 -46.94
CA GLY A 206 0.85 17.72 -46.82
C GLY A 206 1.37 17.98 -45.40
N ASP A 207 0.79 17.38 -44.36
CA ASP A 207 1.34 17.43 -42.99
C ASP A 207 2.57 16.52 -42.87
N ARG A 208 3.59 16.95 -42.11
CA ARG A 208 4.84 16.19 -41.92
C ARG A 208 4.60 14.76 -41.41
N CYS A 209 3.59 14.57 -40.57
CA CYS A 209 3.30 13.28 -39.94
C CYS A 209 2.31 12.43 -40.73
N TYR A 210 1.75 12.95 -41.83
CA TYR A 210 0.83 12.20 -42.69
C TYR A 210 1.55 11.01 -43.37
N ASP A 211 2.73 11.27 -43.94
CA ASP A 211 3.52 10.23 -44.62
C ASP A 211 4.32 9.34 -43.63
N ALA A 212 4.36 9.72 -42.34
CA ALA A 212 5.09 8.97 -41.31
C ALA A 212 4.36 7.69 -40.85
N THR A 213 3.03 7.62 -41.04
CA THR A 213 2.19 6.51 -40.56
C THR A 213 1.18 6.07 -41.61
N TRP A 214 1.24 4.83 -42.06
CA TRP A 214 0.27 4.27 -43.00
C TRP A 214 -0.57 3.17 -42.35
N ALA A 215 -1.88 3.19 -42.60
CA ALA A 215 -2.78 2.18 -42.07
C ALA A 215 -2.45 0.80 -42.67
N THR A 216 -2.32 -0.24 -41.83
CA THR A 216 -2.04 -1.61 -42.30
C THR A 216 -3.23 -2.56 -42.09
N THR A 217 -3.07 -3.82 -42.48
CA THR A 217 -4.15 -4.82 -42.45
C THR A 217 -4.53 -5.13 -41.00
N LYS A 218 -5.75 -4.74 -40.62
CA LYS A 218 -6.36 -5.07 -39.33
C LYS A 218 -6.71 -6.56 -39.27
N CYS A 219 -6.53 -7.17 -38.10
CA CYS A 219 -6.99 -8.53 -37.83
C CYS A 219 -8.52 -8.52 -37.60
N ILE A 220 -9.30 -9.08 -38.52
CA ILE A 220 -10.77 -9.04 -38.48
C ILE A 220 -11.36 -10.18 -37.64
N ASP A 221 -10.77 -11.38 -37.71
CA ASP A 221 -11.22 -12.55 -36.96
C ASP A 221 -10.05 -13.16 -36.18
N LEU A 222 -9.63 -12.46 -35.14
CA LEU A 222 -8.44 -12.78 -34.36
C LEU A 222 -8.62 -14.08 -33.57
N ILE A 223 -7.56 -14.89 -33.48
CA ILE A 223 -7.57 -16.08 -32.63
C ILE A 223 -7.80 -15.71 -31.16
N PRO A 224 -8.68 -16.44 -30.42
CA PRO A 224 -8.91 -16.19 -29.01
C PRO A 224 -7.59 -16.25 -28.23
N GLY A 225 -7.33 -15.24 -27.40
CA GLY A 225 -6.10 -15.14 -26.62
C GLY A 225 -4.98 -14.31 -27.24
N ALA A 226 -5.02 -13.99 -28.54
CA ALA A 226 -4.00 -13.13 -29.13
C ALA A 226 -4.07 -11.67 -28.63
N THR A 227 -5.17 -11.25 -28.02
CA THR A 227 -5.25 -9.96 -27.29
C THR A 227 -4.60 -10.01 -25.91
N PHE A 228 -4.25 -11.18 -25.38
CA PHE A 228 -3.66 -11.33 -24.06
C PHE A 228 -2.12 -11.27 -24.09
N VAL A 229 -1.53 -11.83 -25.14
CA VAL A 229 -0.07 -11.83 -25.35
C VAL A 229 0.37 -10.47 -25.89
N GLY A 230 1.47 -9.89 -25.42
CA GLY A 230 1.94 -8.54 -25.78
C GLY A 230 1.20 -7.41 -25.07
N VAL A 231 0.51 -7.74 -23.98
CA VAL A 231 -0.12 -6.81 -23.05
C VAL A 231 0.80 -6.57 -21.87
N GLY A 232 0.78 -5.36 -21.34
CA GLY A 232 1.43 -5.02 -20.09
C GLY A 232 0.97 -5.88 -18.91
N PHE A 233 1.81 -6.02 -17.90
CA PHE A 233 1.55 -6.84 -16.73
C PHE A 233 2.16 -6.22 -15.48
N ASP A 234 1.38 -6.17 -14.41
CA ASP A 234 1.85 -5.71 -13.11
C ASP A 234 2.50 -6.87 -12.33
N GLY A 235 3.83 -6.89 -12.31
CA GLY A 235 4.61 -7.92 -11.64
C GLY A 235 4.39 -8.04 -10.14
N ARG A 236 3.77 -7.05 -9.47
CA ARG A 236 3.40 -7.15 -8.04
C ARG A 236 2.02 -7.76 -7.80
N GLY A 237 1.17 -7.80 -8.82
CA GLY A 237 -0.21 -8.27 -8.74
C GLY A 237 -0.36 -9.78 -8.57
N ASP A 238 -1.56 -10.31 -8.78
CA ASP A 238 -1.80 -11.75 -8.82
C ASP A 238 -1.24 -12.36 -10.12
N TYR A 239 -0.75 -13.60 -10.09
CA TYR A 239 -0.36 -14.34 -11.31
C TYR A 239 -1.62 -14.81 -12.02
N SER A 240 -2.28 -13.87 -12.68
CA SER A 240 -3.60 -14.06 -13.27
C SER A 240 -3.86 -13.01 -14.35
N PRO A 241 -4.81 -13.24 -15.26
CA PRO A 241 -5.19 -12.24 -16.27
C PRO A 241 -5.65 -10.89 -15.71
N GLU A 242 -6.07 -10.83 -14.45
CA GLU A 242 -6.52 -9.61 -13.78
C GLU A 242 -5.37 -8.60 -13.53
N SER A 243 -4.12 -9.07 -13.54
CA SER A 243 -2.93 -8.22 -13.45
C SER A 243 -2.46 -7.67 -14.79
N SER A 244 -3.18 -7.97 -15.89
CA SER A 244 -2.92 -7.35 -17.19
C SER A 244 -3.17 -5.84 -17.18
N ARG A 245 -2.44 -5.13 -18.03
CA ARG A 245 -2.46 -3.67 -18.20
C ARG A 245 -2.77 -3.33 -19.66
N MET A 246 -2.32 -2.18 -20.15
CA MET A 246 -2.59 -1.74 -21.53
C MET A 246 -1.82 -2.55 -22.59
N ASP A 247 -2.34 -2.60 -23.82
CA ASP A 247 -1.67 -3.21 -24.98
C ASP A 247 -0.35 -2.49 -25.31
N LEU A 248 0.73 -3.27 -25.51
CA LEU A 248 2.05 -2.73 -25.84
C LEU A 248 2.41 -2.92 -27.32
N VAL A 249 1.77 -3.88 -27.99
CA VAL A 249 2.02 -4.23 -29.40
C VAL A 249 0.77 -4.04 -30.26
N GLN A 250 0.98 -3.65 -31.51
CA GLN A 250 -0.08 -3.51 -32.49
C GLN A 250 -0.50 -4.87 -33.06
N ARG A 251 -1.79 -5.03 -33.34
CA ARG A 251 -2.36 -6.26 -33.92
C ARG A 251 -2.50 -6.11 -35.44
N ALA A 252 -1.38 -6.26 -36.15
CA ALA A 252 -1.35 -6.27 -37.61
C ALA A 252 -1.36 -7.70 -38.16
N CYS A 253 -2.11 -7.93 -39.23
CA CYS A 253 -2.23 -9.22 -39.90
C CYS A 253 -1.97 -9.10 -41.42
N ALA A 254 -0.92 -8.36 -41.80
CA ALA A 254 -0.55 -8.15 -43.20
C ALA A 254 -0.10 -9.45 -43.88
N ARG A 255 0.51 -10.39 -43.13
CA ARG A 255 0.90 -11.71 -43.66
C ARG A 255 -0.27 -12.70 -43.77
N LYS A 256 -1.47 -12.33 -43.31
CA LYS A 256 -2.70 -13.12 -43.38
C LYS A 256 -2.56 -14.54 -42.81
N GLN A 257 -1.73 -14.72 -41.79
CA GLN A 257 -1.55 -16.01 -41.13
C GLN A 257 -2.86 -16.47 -40.49
N ARG A 258 -3.17 -17.77 -40.58
CA ARG A 258 -4.39 -18.36 -40.02
C ARG A 258 -4.15 -19.69 -39.32
N TYR A 259 -4.95 -19.96 -38.30
CA TYR A 259 -5.06 -21.24 -37.62
C TYR A 259 -6.52 -21.52 -37.31
N ASN A 260 -7.03 -22.69 -37.71
CA ASN A 260 -8.45 -23.06 -37.59
C ASN A 260 -9.41 -21.96 -38.11
N GLY A 261 -9.05 -21.33 -39.23
CA GLY A 261 -9.83 -20.23 -39.81
C GLY A 261 -9.64 -18.86 -39.14
N LYS A 262 -9.06 -18.79 -37.94
CA LYS A 262 -8.79 -17.55 -37.20
C LYS A 262 -7.45 -16.93 -37.60
N MET A 263 -7.36 -15.60 -37.60
CA MET A 263 -6.15 -14.85 -37.94
C MET A 263 -5.18 -14.77 -36.75
N ILE A 264 -3.89 -14.87 -37.05
CA ILE A 264 -2.80 -14.71 -36.07
C ILE A 264 -2.04 -13.41 -36.40
N PRO A 265 -1.77 -12.52 -35.42
CA PRO A 265 -0.95 -11.34 -35.63
C PRO A 265 0.45 -11.68 -36.14
N ASP A 266 1.00 -10.81 -37.00
CA ASP A 266 2.31 -11.03 -37.63
C ASP A 266 3.47 -11.09 -36.62
N THR A 267 3.26 -10.58 -35.40
CA THR A 267 4.19 -10.56 -34.26
C THR A 267 4.12 -11.81 -33.38
N MET A 268 3.27 -12.78 -33.73
CA MET A 268 2.98 -13.95 -32.90
C MET A 268 3.18 -15.24 -33.68
N LYS A 269 3.52 -16.29 -32.93
CA LYS A 269 3.52 -17.67 -33.39
C LYS A 269 2.59 -18.49 -32.50
N LEU A 270 2.00 -19.52 -33.09
CA LEU A 270 1.10 -20.44 -32.40
C LEU A 270 1.59 -21.87 -32.54
N LEU A 271 1.58 -22.60 -31.43
CA LEU A 271 1.81 -24.03 -31.38
C LEU A 271 0.54 -24.73 -30.89
N GLY A 272 0.03 -25.70 -31.64
CA GLY A 272 -1.09 -26.54 -31.18
C GLY A 272 -0.58 -27.54 -30.15
N VAL A 273 -1.12 -27.50 -28.94
CA VAL A 273 -0.75 -28.38 -27.82
C VAL A 273 -2.04 -28.96 -27.29
N TYR A 274 -2.34 -30.21 -27.61
CA TYR A 274 -3.55 -30.89 -27.17
C TYR A 274 -3.17 -31.87 -26.08
N ASP A 275 -3.13 -31.38 -24.84
CA ASP A 275 -2.72 -32.18 -23.69
C ASP A 275 -3.68 -31.97 -22.52
N THR A 276 -3.74 -32.93 -21.61
CA THR A 276 -4.50 -32.80 -20.37
C THR A 276 -3.70 -33.42 -19.25
N SER A 277 -3.33 -32.59 -18.27
CA SER A 277 -2.53 -33.01 -17.12
C SER A 277 -3.24 -32.67 -15.82
N ALA A 278 -2.96 -33.45 -14.78
CA ALA A 278 -3.42 -33.18 -13.43
C ALA A 278 -2.21 -33.24 -12.50
N ASN A 279 -1.97 -32.17 -11.76
CA ASN A 279 -0.80 -32.03 -10.91
C ASN A 279 -1.23 -31.66 -9.49
N MET A 280 -0.51 -32.18 -8.51
CA MET A 280 -0.64 -31.78 -7.11
C MET A 280 0.71 -31.25 -6.64
N GLN A 281 0.70 -30.09 -5.99
CA GLN A 281 1.87 -29.50 -5.38
C GLN A 281 1.55 -29.08 -3.95
N VAL A 282 2.54 -29.19 -3.08
CA VAL A 282 2.45 -28.82 -1.67
C VAL A 282 3.53 -27.79 -1.35
N PHE A 283 3.17 -26.82 -0.53
CA PHE A 283 4.01 -25.71 -0.14
C PHE A 283 3.95 -25.57 1.38
N TYR A 284 5.12 -25.45 2.00
CA TYR A 284 5.27 -25.38 3.45
C TYR A 284 5.56 -23.96 3.95
N SER A 285 5.82 -23.03 3.04
CA SER A 285 5.98 -21.60 3.32
C SER A 285 5.46 -20.73 2.18
N ARG A 286 5.18 -19.47 2.50
CA ARG A 286 4.85 -18.43 1.51
C ARG A 286 5.95 -18.25 0.47
N SER A 287 7.21 -18.29 0.90
CA SER A 287 8.38 -18.10 0.04
C SER A 287 8.55 -19.25 -0.96
N GLU A 288 8.21 -20.49 -0.59
CA GLU A 288 8.17 -21.62 -1.53
C GLU A 288 7.10 -21.42 -2.61
N TYR A 289 5.89 -20.98 -2.22
CA TYR A 289 4.81 -20.72 -3.16
C TYR A 289 5.11 -19.54 -4.09
N GLN A 290 5.71 -18.47 -3.58
CA GLN A 290 6.13 -17.33 -4.40
C GLN A 290 7.17 -17.75 -5.46
N LYS A 291 8.20 -18.51 -5.06
CA LYS A 291 9.20 -19.05 -5.99
C LYS A 291 8.58 -19.95 -7.06
N TYR A 292 7.54 -20.70 -6.71
CA TYR A 292 6.78 -21.46 -7.69
C TYR A 292 6.09 -20.56 -8.72
N LEU A 293 5.42 -19.48 -8.30
CA LEU A 293 4.81 -18.52 -9.23
C LEU A 293 5.83 -17.83 -10.12
N GLU A 294 6.99 -17.45 -9.57
CA GLU A 294 8.12 -16.91 -10.34
C GLU A 294 8.55 -17.89 -11.44
N GLN A 295 8.80 -19.15 -11.08
CA GLN A 295 9.17 -20.20 -12.03
C GLN A 295 8.11 -20.42 -13.11
N GLN A 296 6.82 -20.45 -12.74
CA GLN A 296 5.71 -20.59 -13.71
C GLN A 296 5.66 -19.42 -14.69
N SER A 297 5.93 -18.21 -14.23
CA SER A 297 5.91 -17.00 -15.05
C SER A 297 7.19 -16.78 -15.87
N GLY A 298 8.20 -17.65 -15.74
CA GLY A 298 9.45 -17.57 -16.49
C GLY A 298 10.39 -16.45 -16.05
N VAL A 299 10.24 -15.97 -14.82
CA VAL A 299 11.10 -14.94 -14.20
C VAL A 299 11.83 -15.52 -13.00
N SER A 300 12.98 -14.96 -12.65
CA SER A 300 13.78 -15.40 -11.51
C SER A 300 14.49 -14.23 -10.85
N GLY A 301 14.54 -14.22 -9.51
CA GLY A 301 15.26 -13.23 -8.71
C GLY A 301 14.79 -13.20 -7.27
N SER A 302 15.68 -12.95 -6.31
CA SER A 302 15.41 -13.01 -4.88
C SER A 302 14.46 -11.92 -4.32
N GLY A 303 14.00 -10.99 -5.16
CA GLY A 303 13.07 -9.90 -4.80
C GLY A 303 11.99 -9.66 -5.86
N PHE A 304 11.67 -10.67 -6.68
CA PHE A 304 10.66 -10.57 -7.73
C PHE A 304 9.24 -10.86 -7.17
N GLY A 305 8.19 -10.27 -7.79
CA GLY A 305 6.85 -10.08 -7.21
C GLY A 305 5.88 -11.27 -7.11
N PHE A 306 4.61 -11.06 -7.51
CA PHE A 306 3.41 -11.87 -7.21
C PHE A 306 2.85 -11.82 -5.78
N TYR A 307 3.20 -10.76 -5.05
CA TYR A 307 2.72 -10.50 -3.70
C TYR A 307 1.19 -10.59 -3.57
N GLY A 308 0.45 -10.05 -4.54
CA GLY A 308 -1.02 -10.14 -4.58
C GLY A 308 -1.52 -11.60 -4.68
N GLY A 309 -0.84 -12.44 -5.47
CA GLY A 309 -1.19 -13.85 -5.63
C GLY A 309 -0.88 -14.69 -4.40
N VAL A 310 0.25 -14.42 -3.74
CA VAL A 310 0.61 -15.05 -2.46
C VAL A 310 -0.40 -14.68 -1.38
N LYS A 311 -0.79 -13.39 -1.28
CA LYS A 311 -1.82 -12.92 -0.34
C LYS A 311 -3.16 -13.62 -0.58
N LYS A 312 -3.60 -13.73 -1.84
CA LYS A 312 -4.85 -14.40 -2.22
C LYS A 312 -4.83 -15.90 -1.90
N ALA A 313 -3.70 -16.58 -2.08
CA ALA A 313 -3.56 -18.02 -1.82
C ALA A 313 -3.39 -18.36 -0.34
N TRP A 314 -2.65 -17.53 0.41
CA TRP A 314 -2.20 -17.85 1.78
C TRP A 314 -2.92 -17.03 2.87
N GLY A 315 -3.76 -16.06 2.47
CA GLY A 315 -4.43 -15.12 3.36
C GLY A 315 -3.53 -13.99 3.87
N SER A 316 -4.16 -12.91 4.31
CA SER A 316 -3.52 -11.70 4.84
C SER A 316 -3.16 -11.81 6.32
N THR A 317 -2.72 -12.96 6.85
CA THR A 317 -2.37 -13.07 8.28
C THR A 317 -1.24 -14.07 8.52
N ALA A 318 -0.16 -13.58 9.09
CA ALA A 318 0.94 -14.25 9.79
C ALA A 318 1.21 -13.58 11.16
N THR A 319 0.44 -12.55 11.55
CA THR A 319 0.38 -12.09 12.93
C THR A 319 -0.78 -12.81 13.60
N GLU A 320 -0.42 -13.64 14.57
CA GLU A 320 -1.28 -14.43 15.46
C GLU A 320 -1.89 -15.76 14.95
N GLY A 321 -1.60 -16.18 13.71
CA GLY A 321 -1.99 -17.50 13.20
C GLY A 321 -0.82 -18.47 13.17
N SER A 322 -1.00 -19.66 13.72
CA SER A 322 -0.18 -20.86 13.49
C SER A 322 0.32 -21.02 12.04
N GLN A 323 1.53 -21.58 11.88
CA GLN A 323 2.12 -21.87 10.56
C GLN A 323 1.13 -22.67 9.71
N LYS A 324 0.88 -22.29 8.45
CA LYS A 324 -0.05 -23.00 7.56
C LYS A 324 0.70 -23.74 6.47
N TYR A 325 0.17 -24.86 6.01
CA TYR A 325 0.60 -25.55 4.79
C TYR A 325 -0.46 -25.40 3.71
N LEU A 326 -0.04 -25.30 2.44
CA LEU A 326 -0.89 -25.12 1.28
C LEU A 326 -0.69 -26.28 0.32
N ALA A 327 -1.78 -26.83 -0.19
CA ALA A 327 -1.78 -27.77 -1.30
C ALA A 327 -2.59 -27.20 -2.46
N VAL A 328 -2.02 -27.26 -3.66
CA VAL A 328 -2.64 -26.82 -4.91
C VAL A 328 -2.77 -28.04 -5.81
N PHE A 329 -3.99 -28.28 -6.30
CA PHE A 329 -4.30 -29.31 -7.28
C PHE A 329 -4.84 -28.64 -8.53
N ASP A 330 -4.13 -28.79 -9.66
CA ASP A 330 -4.52 -28.25 -10.95
C ASP A 330 -4.86 -29.36 -11.95
N ILE A 331 -5.94 -29.16 -12.70
CA ILE A 331 -6.23 -29.89 -13.94
C ILE A 331 -6.11 -28.90 -15.08
N ASP A 332 -5.11 -29.10 -15.91
CA ASP A 332 -4.83 -28.28 -17.08
C ASP A 332 -5.31 -29.00 -18.34
N VAL A 333 -6.05 -28.30 -19.18
CA VAL A 333 -6.48 -28.74 -20.51
C VAL A 333 -5.88 -27.78 -21.52
N ASP A 334 -4.70 -28.13 -22.04
CA ASP A 334 -3.99 -27.36 -23.05
C ASP A 334 -4.63 -27.55 -24.43
N ARG A 335 -4.80 -26.45 -25.18
CA ARG A 335 -5.28 -26.47 -26.58
C ARG A 335 -4.26 -25.91 -27.56
N TYR A 336 -3.63 -24.80 -27.19
CA TYR A 336 -2.57 -24.18 -27.95
C TYR A 336 -1.80 -23.18 -27.09
N GLU A 337 -0.58 -22.87 -27.51
CA GLU A 337 0.26 -21.87 -26.91
C GLU A 337 0.53 -20.76 -27.94
N ILE A 338 0.38 -19.50 -27.52
CA ILE A 338 0.72 -18.32 -28.31
C ILE A 338 1.94 -17.69 -27.67
N PHE A 339 2.97 -17.42 -28.47
CA PHE A 339 4.16 -16.72 -28.01
C PHE A 339 4.53 -15.59 -28.98
N MET A 340 5.12 -14.53 -28.43
CA MET A 340 5.61 -13.42 -29.22
C MET A 340 6.88 -13.81 -29.97
N ASP A 341 6.93 -13.44 -31.25
CA ASP A 341 8.16 -13.44 -32.03
C ASP A 341 8.99 -12.18 -31.72
N VAL A 342 10.12 -12.02 -32.41
CA VAL A 342 10.95 -10.81 -32.29
C VAL A 342 10.12 -9.56 -32.61
N VAL A 343 9.90 -8.72 -31.60
CA VAL A 343 9.17 -7.45 -31.72
C VAL A 343 10.11 -6.37 -32.21
N LYS A 344 9.79 -5.79 -33.36
CA LYS A 344 10.48 -4.59 -33.86
C LYS A 344 9.84 -3.32 -33.29
N PRO A 345 10.56 -2.18 -33.26
CA PRO A 345 9.99 -0.88 -32.88
C PRO A 345 8.68 -0.59 -33.63
N ASP A 346 8.62 -0.97 -34.91
CA ASP A 346 7.45 -0.78 -35.77
C ASP A 346 6.21 -1.58 -35.35
N ASN A 347 6.38 -2.56 -34.47
CA ASN A 347 5.30 -3.39 -33.97
C ASN A 347 4.72 -2.87 -32.65
N LEU A 348 5.33 -1.86 -32.03
CA LEU A 348 4.86 -1.31 -30.77
C LEU A 348 3.66 -0.37 -30.96
N ASN A 349 2.79 -0.34 -29.97
CA ASN A 349 1.65 0.56 -29.94
C ASN A 349 2.11 2.03 -29.92
N VAL A 350 1.54 2.86 -30.78
CA VAL A 350 1.91 4.28 -30.91
C VAL A 350 1.68 5.04 -29.60
N GLY A 351 0.62 4.72 -28.85
CA GLY A 351 0.34 5.31 -27.54
C GLY A 351 1.37 4.94 -26.48
N PHE A 352 1.82 3.68 -26.48
CA PHE A 352 2.91 3.21 -25.61
C PHE A 352 4.23 3.93 -25.93
N LEU A 353 4.62 3.98 -27.21
CA LEU A 353 5.82 4.70 -27.65
C LEU A 353 5.76 6.19 -27.28
N ARG A 354 4.61 6.84 -27.47
CA ARG A 354 4.42 8.25 -27.12
C ARG A 354 4.66 8.51 -25.64
N GLU A 355 4.00 7.73 -24.78
CA GLU A 355 4.08 7.94 -23.33
C GLU A 355 5.47 7.60 -22.79
N PHE A 356 6.12 6.59 -23.37
CA PHE A 356 7.54 6.34 -23.09
C PHE A 356 8.41 7.53 -23.45
N MET A 357 8.22 8.14 -24.63
CA MET A 357 9.00 9.30 -25.06
C MET A 357 8.69 10.59 -24.28
N MET A 358 7.54 10.65 -23.59
CA MET A 358 7.17 11.73 -22.67
C MET A 358 7.80 11.58 -21.27
N LEU A 359 8.37 10.41 -20.95
CA LEU A 359 9.06 10.22 -19.68
C LEU A 359 10.28 11.16 -19.58
N PRO A 360 10.64 11.60 -18.36
CA PRO A 360 11.89 12.31 -18.11
C PRO A 360 13.11 11.47 -18.49
N THR A 361 14.21 12.12 -18.87
CA THR A 361 15.46 11.41 -19.19
C THR A 361 16.14 10.83 -17.95
N SER A 362 15.99 11.49 -16.80
CA SER A 362 16.49 11.03 -15.50
C SER A 362 15.35 10.80 -14.51
N TYR A 363 15.40 9.68 -13.79
CA TYR A 363 14.50 9.37 -12.66
C TYR A 363 14.55 10.42 -11.54
N TYR A 364 15.68 11.12 -11.42
CA TYR A 364 15.93 12.07 -10.33
C TYR A 364 15.48 13.50 -10.63
N GLU A 365 14.92 13.76 -11.81
CA GLU A 365 14.38 15.08 -12.13
C GLU A 365 13.16 15.42 -11.24
N PRO A 366 12.95 16.69 -10.86
CA PRO A 366 11.80 17.09 -10.05
C PRO A 366 10.46 16.63 -10.66
N GLY A 367 9.66 15.91 -9.88
CA GLY A 367 8.36 15.35 -10.33
C GLY A 367 8.48 14.17 -11.30
N ALA A 368 9.68 13.67 -11.60
CA ALA A 368 9.86 12.54 -12.51
C ALA A 368 9.31 11.24 -11.96
N ALA A 369 9.50 10.99 -10.67
CA ALA A 369 9.07 9.77 -10.01
C ALA A 369 7.56 9.50 -10.20
N LEU A 370 6.72 10.53 -10.10
CA LEU A 370 5.28 10.44 -10.38
C LEU A 370 4.98 10.09 -11.85
N LYS A 371 5.69 10.69 -12.82
CA LYS A 371 5.51 10.38 -14.25
C LYS A 371 5.87 8.94 -14.58
N PHE A 372 6.94 8.41 -13.97
CA PHE A 372 7.31 7.00 -14.12
C PHE A 372 6.28 6.08 -13.45
N GLN A 373 5.76 6.45 -12.28
CA GLN A 373 4.69 5.70 -11.62
C GLN A 373 3.42 5.64 -12.47
N ASP A 374 2.95 6.76 -13.01
CA ASP A 374 1.77 6.79 -13.90
C ASP A 374 1.95 5.86 -15.10
N PHE A 375 3.14 5.84 -15.68
CA PHE A 375 3.50 4.93 -16.77
C PHE A 375 3.46 3.46 -16.33
N ILE A 376 4.05 3.12 -15.18
CA ILE A 376 4.07 1.75 -14.63
C ILE A 376 2.66 1.28 -14.26
N GLN A 377 1.83 2.13 -13.66
CA GLN A 377 0.45 1.77 -13.31
C GLN A 377 -0.39 1.52 -14.56
N ARG A 378 -0.12 2.23 -15.65
CA ARG A 378 -0.86 2.13 -16.91
C ARG A 378 -0.42 0.97 -17.79
N PHE A 379 0.88 0.75 -17.92
CA PHE A 379 1.47 -0.22 -18.86
C PHE A 379 2.10 -1.43 -18.17
N GLY A 380 2.23 -1.42 -16.85
CA GLY A 380 2.84 -2.50 -16.08
C GLY A 380 4.37 -2.42 -16.01
N THR A 381 4.95 -3.30 -15.20
CA THR A 381 6.40 -3.49 -15.07
C THR A 381 6.93 -4.52 -16.08
N HIS A 382 6.07 -5.44 -16.47
CA HIS A 382 6.35 -6.55 -17.36
C HIS A 382 5.37 -6.56 -18.52
N TYR A 383 5.55 -7.48 -19.45
CA TYR A 383 4.58 -7.81 -20.47
C TYR A 383 4.45 -9.32 -20.63
N ILE A 384 3.28 -9.77 -21.06
CA ILE A 384 3.01 -11.19 -21.31
C ILE A 384 3.68 -11.59 -22.63
N LYS A 385 4.68 -12.46 -22.55
CA LYS A 385 5.49 -12.90 -23.69
C LYS A 385 4.95 -14.16 -24.36
N ALA A 386 4.40 -15.07 -23.58
CA ALA A 386 3.71 -16.25 -24.09
C ALA A 386 2.58 -16.67 -23.16
N GLY A 387 1.57 -17.36 -23.69
CA GLY A 387 0.46 -17.88 -22.91
C GLY A 387 -0.04 -19.20 -23.46
N ARG A 388 -0.36 -20.12 -22.54
CA ARG A 388 -1.09 -21.37 -22.82
C ARG A 388 -2.58 -21.12 -22.67
N PHE A 389 -3.32 -21.58 -23.67
CA PHE A 389 -4.75 -21.35 -23.82
C PHE A 389 -5.51 -22.65 -23.84
N GLY A 390 -6.63 -22.66 -23.12
CA GLY A 390 -7.48 -23.82 -22.95
C GLY A 390 -8.36 -23.64 -21.73
N GLY A 391 -8.30 -24.58 -20.79
CA GLY A 391 -8.98 -24.44 -19.51
C GLY A 391 -8.18 -25.01 -18.36
N GLN A 392 -8.37 -24.44 -17.17
CA GLN A 392 -7.75 -24.89 -15.94
C GLN A 392 -8.78 -24.94 -14.83
N LEU A 393 -8.80 -26.04 -14.09
CA LEU A 393 -9.45 -26.14 -12.79
C LEU A 393 -8.35 -26.20 -11.74
N GLU A 394 -8.30 -25.22 -10.85
CA GLU A 394 -7.35 -25.18 -9.75
C GLU A 394 -8.10 -25.23 -8.41
N ILE A 395 -7.69 -26.13 -7.54
CA ILE A 395 -8.24 -26.28 -6.19
C ILE A 395 -7.12 -26.04 -5.20
N ARG A 396 -7.31 -25.11 -4.27
CA ARG A 396 -6.36 -24.79 -3.21
C ARG A 396 -6.95 -25.21 -1.87
N LYS A 397 -6.20 -25.97 -1.08
CA LYS A 397 -6.55 -26.36 0.29
C LYS A 397 -5.45 -25.92 1.24
N SER A 398 -5.82 -25.30 2.36
CA SER A 398 -4.88 -24.98 3.43
C SER A 398 -5.20 -25.75 4.70
N MET A 399 -4.16 -26.07 5.46
CA MET A 399 -4.27 -26.69 6.78
C MET A 399 -3.30 -26.03 7.74
N ASP A 400 -3.63 -26.02 9.03
CA ASP A 400 -2.71 -25.57 10.05
C ASP A 400 -1.60 -26.63 10.24
N ALA A 401 -0.35 -26.20 10.32
CA ALA A 401 0.81 -27.07 10.54
C ALA A 401 0.75 -27.77 11.90
N GLN A 402 -0.01 -27.23 12.88
CA GLN A 402 -0.24 -27.90 14.16
C GLN A 402 -1.26 -29.05 14.08
N GLU A 403 -2.08 -29.10 13.03
CA GLU A 403 -3.09 -30.15 12.83
C GLU A 403 -2.52 -31.41 12.16
N VAL A 404 -1.23 -31.40 11.79
CA VAL A 404 -0.50 -32.50 11.14
C VAL A 404 0.84 -32.72 11.83
N SER A 405 1.23 -33.98 12.04
CA SER A 405 2.50 -34.31 12.74
C SER A 405 3.74 -34.10 11.88
N SER A 406 3.59 -34.09 10.55
CA SER A 406 4.71 -33.91 9.62
C SER A 406 4.29 -33.37 8.25
N LYS A 407 5.27 -32.85 7.50
CA LYS A 407 5.12 -32.45 6.10
C LYS A 407 4.65 -33.60 5.19
N THR A 408 5.11 -34.82 5.47
CA THR A 408 4.72 -36.03 4.74
C THR A 408 3.27 -36.39 5.00
N GLU A 409 2.83 -36.36 6.27
CA GLU A 409 1.43 -36.61 6.64
C GLU A 409 0.50 -35.58 5.99
N PHE A 410 0.87 -34.30 5.97
CA PHE A 410 0.10 -33.28 5.25
C PHE A 410 -0.09 -33.64 3.77
N SER A 411 0.97 -34.09 3.11
CA SER A 411 0.93 -34.47 1.69
C SER A 411 -0.01 -35.66 1.46
N GLU A 412 0.07 -36.69 2.31
CA GLU A 412 -0.81 -37.88 2.25
C GLU A 412 -2.28 -37.52 2.48
N VAL A 413 -2.55 -36.67 3.48
CA VAL A 413 -3.91 -36.17 3.78
C VAL A 413 -4.47 -35.40 2.59
N MET A 414 -3.69 -34.48 2.00
CA MET A 414 -4.14 -33.68 0.87
C MET A 414 -4.37 -34.53 -0.40
N GLU A 415 -3.51 -35.52 -0.66
CA GLU A 415 -3.68 -36.45 -1.77
C GLU A 415 -4.99 -37.24 -1.67
N PHE A 416 -5.29 -37.76 -0.47
CA PHE A 416 -6.56 -38.45 -0.21
C PHE A 416 -7.76 -37.52 -0.38
N GLU A 417 -7.66 -36.29 0.14
CA GLU A 417 -8.71 -35.26 0.04
C GLU A 417 -9.03 -34.87 -1.41
N PHE A 418 -8.02 -34.68 -2.26
CA PHE A 418 -8.23 -34.41 -3.68
C PHE A 418 -8.80 -35.64 -4.41
N LYS A 419 -8.29 -36.85 -4.15
CA LYS A 419 -8.84 -38.09 -4.74
C LYS A 419 -10.31 -38.32 -4.36
N SER A 420 -10.65 -38.05 -3.11
CA SER A 420 -12.01 -38.20 -2.57
C SER A 420 -13.02 -37.22 -3.20
N PHE A 421 -12.54 -36.10 -3.73
CA PHE A 421 -13.34 -35.12 -4.48
C PHE A 421 -13.85 -35.69 -5.81
N PHE A 422 -13.07 -36.54 -6.47
CA PHE A 422 -13.41 -37.14 -7.77
C PHE A 422 -13.92 -38.59 -7.69
N ALA A 423 -13.90 -39.21 -6.50
CA ALA A 423 -14.41 -40.56 -6.28
C ALA A 423 -15.95 -40.63 -6.34
N SER A 424 -16.49 -41.70 -6.94
CA SER A 424 -17.94 -41.96 -6.93
C SER A 424 -18.42 -42.28 -5.51
N ALA A 425 -19.64 -41.86 -5.15
CA ALA A 425 -20.20 -42.05 -3.80
C ALA A 425 -20.20 -43.51 -3.31
N GLY A 426 -20.11 -44.50 -4.22
CA GLY A 426 -19.99 -45.92 -3.91
C GLY A 426 -18.57 -46.43 -3.64
N ALA A 427 -17.52 -45.73 -4.09
CA ALA A 427 -16.12 -46.10 -3.83
C ALA A 427 -15.64 -45.63 -2.44
N ARG A 428 -16.40 -44.75 -1.76
CA ARG A 428 -16.08 -44.23 -0.42
C ARG A 428 -16.19 -45.27 0.70
N LYS A 429 -16.63 -46.50 0.40
CA LYS A 429 -17.10 -47.48 1.38
C LYS A 429 -16.33 -48.81 1.42
N SER A 430 -15.27 -48.99 0.63
CA SER A 430 -14.63 -50.32 0.48
C SER A 430 -13.17 -50.45 0.93
N ASP A 431 -12.50 -49.41 1.41
CA ASP A 431 -11.14 -49.57 1.96
C ASP A 431 -11.16 -49.64 3.49
N THR A 432 -10.41 -50.62 4.01
CA THR A 432 -10.16 -50.98 5.41
C THR A 432 -9.36 -49.92 6.19
N GLU A 433 -9.70 -48.65 6.01
CA GLU A 433 -9.15 -47.50 6.72
C GLU A 433 -10.24 -46.78 7.53
N GLY A 434 -11.24 -47.55 8.00
CA GLY A 434 -12.46 -47.05 8.64
C GLY A 434 -12.27 -46.31 9.98
N GLU A 435 -11.08 -46.39 10.59
CA GLU A 435 -10.78 -45.64 11.82
C GLU A 435 -10.25 -44.21 11.57
N ARG A 436 -9.63 -43.95 10.40
CA ARG A 436 -9.31 -42.57 9.98
C ARG A 436 -10.55 -41.81 9.49
N GLN A 437 -11.61 -42.54 9.09
CA GLN A 437 -12.84 -42.01 8.50
C GLN A 437 -13.80 -41.27 9.46
N ARG A 438 -13.53 -41.20 10.77
CA ARG A 438 -14.36 -40.39 11.71
C ARG A 438 -13.81 -39.00 12.02
N SER A 439 -12.59 -38.69 11.57
CA SER A 439 -12.13 -37.31 11.51
C SER A 439 -12.44 -36.78 10.12
N GLN A 440 -13.55 -36.06 9.94
CA GLN A 440 -13.57 -35.04 8.89
C GLN A 440 -12.48 -34.04 9.27
N THR A 441 -11.27 -34.21 8.73
CA THR A 441 -10.14 -33.33 9.02
C THR A 441 -10.47 -31.96 8.48
N LYS A 442 -10.71 -31.01 9.38
CA LYS A 442 -11.11 -29.64 9.09
C LYS A 442 -9.99 -28.94 8.33
N THR A 443 -9.95 -29.02 7.00
CA THR A 443 -9.10 -28.10 6.24
C THR A 443 -9.50 -26.67 6.60
N SER A 444 -8.51 -25.84 6.95
CA SER A 444 -8.74 -24.48 7.44
C SER A 444 -9.33 -23.58 6.37
N SER A 445 -9.05 -23.86 5.08
CA SER A 445 -9.75 -23.26 3.94
C SER A 445 -9.68 -24.16 2.71
N THR A 446 -10.71 -24.10 1.87
CA THR A 446 -10.72 -24.68 0.51
C THR A 446 -11.22 -23.61 -0.45
N SER A 447 -10.52 -23.40 -1.56
CA SER A 447 -10.95 -22.51 -2.64
C SER A 447 -10.76 -23.19 -4.00
N MET A 448 -11.59 -22.80 -4.97
CA MET A 448 -11.55 -23.35 -6.32
C MET A 448 -11.62 -22.21 -7.33
N SER A 449 -10.79 -22.30 -8.37
CA SER A 449 -10.70 -21.34 -9.47
C SER A 449 -10.83 -22.10 -10.78
N VAL A 450 -11.68 -21.63 -11.67
CA VAL A 450 -11.89 -22.22 -12.99
C VAL A 450 -11.61 -21.16 -14.06
N GLN A 451 -10.71 -21.47 -14.99
CA GLN A 451 -10.33 -20.62 -16.12
C GLN A 451 -10.67 -21.33 -17.43
N GLY A 452 -11.21 -20.60 -18.40
CA GLY A 452 -11.61 -21.17 -19.69
C GLY A 452 -12.91 -21.98 -19.63
N GLY A 453 -13.43 -22.38 -20.78
CA GLY A 453 -14.75 -22.99 -20.91
C GLY A 453 -15.91 -22.00 -20.81
N SER A 454 -17.14 -22.51 -20.84
CA SER A 454 -18.36 -21.71 -20.66
C SER A 454 -18.36 -21.08 -19.27
N GLN A 455 -18.57 -19.76 -19.20
CA GLN A 455 -18.60 -19.01 -17.95
C GLN A 455 -19.73 -19.47 -17.03
N GLU A 456 -20.88 -19.81 -17.60
CA GLU A 456 -22.05 -20.30 -16.85
C GLU A 456 -21.73 -21.62 -16.15
N ILE A 457 -21.07 -22.54 -16.85
CA ILE A 457 -20.70 -23.85 -16.31
C ILE A 457 -19.54 -23.71 -15.32
N ALA A 458 -18.54 -22.88 -15.64
CA ALA A 458 -17.40 -22.61 -14.76
C ALA A 458 -17.85 -22.05 -13.40
N ALA A 459 -18.84 -21.15 -13.38
CA ALA A 459 -19.38 -20.58 -12.14
C ALA A 459 -20.04 -21.64 -11.24
N VAL A 460 -20.73 -22.63 -11.83
CA VAL A 460 -21.34 -23.74 -11.09
C VAL A 460 -20.26 -24.70 -10.56
N ILE A 461 -19.20 -24.94 -11.32
CA ILE A 461 -18.08 -25.79 -10.90
C ILE A 461 -17.30 -25.17 -9.76
N SER A 462 -17.11 -23.85 -9.75
CA SER A 462 -16.38 -23.14 -8.69
C SER A 462 -17.02 -23.25 -7.30
N ASP A 463 -18.27 -23.71 -7.20
CA ASP A 463 -18.87 -24.11 -5.91
C ASP A 463 -18.36 -25.50 -5.50
N VAL A 464 -17.45 -25.50 -4.52
CA VAL A 464 -16.77 -26.69 -3.96
C VAL A 464 -17.76 -27.73 -3.41
N TYR A 465 -19.00 -27.34 -3.08
CA TYR A 465 -20.01 -28.24 -2.50
C TYR A 465 -21.13 -28.61 -3.47
N ALA A 466 -20.99 -28.29 -4.76
CA ALA A 466 -22.02 -28.55 -5.76
C ALA A 466 -22.31 -30.07 -5.90
N PRO A 467 -23.57 -30.53 -5.69
CA PRO A 467 -23.92 -31.95 -5.76
C PRO A 467 -23.83 -32.52 -7.19
N THR A 468 -23.81 -31.65 -8.21
CA THR A 468 -23.74 -32.00 -9.64
C THR A 468 -22.34 -31.86 -10.25
N PHE A 469 -21.31 -31.63 -9.43
CA PHE A 469 -19.94 -31.30 -9.88
C PHE A 469 -19.43 -32.17 -11.04
N LYS A 470 -19.65 -33.50 -11.00
CA LYS A 470 -19.18 -34.42 -12.06
C LYS A 470 -19.86 -34.19 -13.42
N ALA A 471 -21.15 -33.86 -13.43
CA ALA A 471 -21.89 -33.60 -14.66
C ALA A 471 -21.44 -32.25 -15.26
N GLU A 472 -21.38 -31.22 -14.43
CA GLU A 472 -20.94 -29.88 -14.83
C GLU A 472 -19.49 -29.87 -15.30
N PHE A 473 -18.59 -30.56 -14.59
CA PHE A 473 -17.18 -30.71 -14.99
C PHE A 473 -17.04 -31.32 -16.39
N LYS A 474 -17.85 -32.32 -16.73
CA LYS A 474 -17.85 -32.93 -18.07
C LYS A 474 -18.32 -31.95 -19.14
N GLU A 475 -19.34 -31.14 -18.85
CA GLU A 475 -19.83 -30.12 -19.78
C GLU A 475 -18.84 -28.95 -19.93
N TRP A 476 -18.15 -28.58 -18.85
CA TRP A 476 -17.06 -27.60 -18.90
C TRP A 476 -15.92 -28.07 -19.79
N LEU A 477 -15.44 -29.31 -19.62
CA LEU A 477 -14.40 -29.89 -20.49
C LEU A 477 -14.79 -29.85 -21.98
N LYS A 478 -16.05 -30.12 -22.32
CA LYS A 478 -16.56 -30.05 -23.69
C LYS A 478 -16.62 -28.62 -24.24
N SER A 479 -16.74 -27.62 -23.37
CA SER A 479 -16.85 -26.20 -23.74
C SER A 479 -15.50 -25.49 -23.91
N ILE A 480 -14.40 -26.05 -23.40
CA ILE A 480 -13.05 -25.48 -23.51
C ILE A 480 -12.61 -25.23 -24.97
N PRO A 481 -12.85 -26.13 -25.94
CA PRO A 481 -12.48 -25.88 -27.34
C PRO A 481 -13.11 -24.62 -27.95
N THR A 482 -14.32 -24.24 -27.50
CA THR A 482 -15.03 -23.06 -27.99
C THR A 482 -14.70 -21.80 -27.20
N PHE A 483 -14.31 -21.94 -25.93
CA PHE A 483 -13.99 -20.81 -25.03
C PHE A 483 -12.62 -20.97 -24.35
N PRO A 484 -11.51 -21.05 -25.09
CA PRO A 484 -10.19 -21.14 -24.49
C PRO A 484 -9.80 -19.81 -23.82
N LYS A 485 -9.25 -19.88 -22.59
CA LYS A 485 -8.70 -18.73 -21.84
C LYS A 485 -7.24 -18.99 -21.49
N ALA A 486 -6.48 -17.92 -21.29
CA ALA A 486 -5.13 -18.02 -20.74
C ALA A 486 -5.20 -18.47 -19.27
N PHE A 487 -4.39 -19.47 -18.91
CA PHE A 487 -4.29 -19.96 -17.53
C PHE A 487 -2.84 -20.11 -17.04
N LYS A 488 -1.88 -20.33 -17.94
CA LYS A 488 -0.44 -20.26 -17.67
C LYS A 488 0.24 -19.37 -18.69
N PHE A 489 1.16 -18.51 -18.27
CA PHE A 489 1.80 -17.55 -19.17
C PHE A 489 3.16 -17.09 -18.65
N THR A 490 4.08 -16.80 -19.57
CA THR A 490 5.38 -16.23 -19.22
C THR A 490 5.39 -14.74 -19.43
N ILE A 491 6.14 -14.03 -18.57
CA ILE A 491 6.30 -12.58 -18.63
C ILE A 491 7.76 -12.20 -18.85
N SER A 492 8.00 -10.99 -19.34
CA SER A 492 9.35 -10.42 -19.50
C SER A 492 9.32 -8.92 -19.22
N SER A 493 10.47 -8.32 -18.89
CA SER A 493 10.51 -6.89 -18.50
C SER A 493 10.05 -6.00 -19.64
N ILE A 494 9.19 -5.02 -19.36
CA ILE A 494 8.72 -4.05 -20.37
C ILE A 494 9.88 -3.28 -21.01
N THR A 495 11.00 -3.14 -20.30
CA THR A 495 12.20 -2.46 -20.79
C THR A 495 12.91 -3.22 -21.92
N GLU A 496 12.67 -4.53 -22.09
CA GLU A 496 13.20 -5.30 -23.22
C GLU A 496 12.58 -4.85 -24.55
N LEU A 497 11.29 -4.51 -24.56
CA LEU A 497 10.60 -4.00 -25.74
C LEU A 497 11.15 -2.64 -26.20
N LEU A 498 11.80 -1.91 -25.27
CA LEU A 498 12.36 -0.58 -25.50
C LEU A 498 13.88 -0.63 -25.80
N ASN A 499 14.42 -1.84 -26.00
CA ASN A 499 15.82 -2.04 -26.38
C ASN A 499 16.01 -2.08 -27.90
N PHE A 500 15.83 -0.93 -28.53
CA PHE A 500 15.91 -0.80 -29.97
C PHE A 500 17.34 -0.88 -30.49
N ARG A 501 17.51 -1.60 -31.61
CA ARG A 501 18.73 -1.49 -32.43
C ARG A 501 18.57 -0.33 -33.39
N SER A 502 19.67 0.39 -33.65
CA SER A 502 19.67 1.53 -34.58
C SER A 502 19.08 1.17 -35.95
N SER A 503 19.48 0.01 -36.50
CA SER A 503 18.98 -0.51 -37.79
C SER A 503 17.49 -0.85 -37.80
N ASP A 504 16.88 -1.12 -36.64
CA ASP A 504 15.45 -1.40 -36.53
C ASP A 504 14.61 -0.12 -36.36
N LEU A 505 15.21 0.95 -35.82
CA LEU A 505 14.59 2.28 -35.78
C LEU A 505 14.66 2.98 -37.14
N PHE A 506 15.77 2.79 -37.85
CA PHE A 506 16.09 3.46 -39.10
C PHE A 506 16.53 2.43 -40.16
N PRO A 507 15.57 1.83 -40.89
CA PRO A 507 15.88 0.84 -41.92
C PRO A 507 16.63 1.45 -43.12
N ASP A 508 16.49 2.75 -43.36
CA ASP A 508 17.16 3.47 -44.45
C ASP A 508 18.53 4.04 -44.01
N ALA A 509 19.54 3.82 -44.85
CA ALA A 509 20.91 4.30 -44.63
C ALA A 509 21.05 5.84 -44.75
N ALA A 510 20.23 6.48 -45.59
CA ALA A 510 20.26 7.93 -45.78
C ALA A 510 19.15 8.63 -44.98
N PRO A 511 19.40 9.81 -44.37
CA PRO A 511 18.34 10.64 -43.79
C PRO A 511 17.41 11.17 -44.89
N SER A 512 16.24 10.54 -45.05
CA SER A 512 15.24 10.92 -46.05
C SER A 512 14.07 11.71 -45.45
N PHE A 513 14.00 11.86 -44.12
CA PHE A 513 12.83 12.38 -43.42
C PHE A 513 13.19 13.15 -42.14
N GLY A 514 12.50 14.27 -41.89
CA GLY A 514 12.60 15.05 -40.64
C GLY A 514 13.80 15.98 -40.50
N CYS A 515 14.08 16.41 -39.27
CA CYS A 515 15.11 17.41 -38.93
C CYS A 515 16.53 17.06 -39.38
N GLU A 516 16.85 15.77 -39.46
CA GLU A 516 18.15 15.31 -39.94
C GLU A 516 18.31 15.51 -41.45
N ALA A 517 17.23 15.30 -42.23
CA ALA A 517 17.24 15.56 -43.68
C ALA A 517 17.37 17.07 -43.99
N HIS A 518 16.84 17.93 -43.13
CA HIS A 518 16.91 19.40 -43.25
C HIS A 518 18.06 20.03 -42.45
N ARG A 519 19.08 19.26 -42.07
CA ARG A 519 20.15 19.74 -41.17
C ARG A 519 20.84 21.01 -41.65
N ALA A 520 21.04 21.15 -42.97
CA ALA A 520 21.66 22.34 -43.57
C ALA A 520 20.77 23.60 -43.52
N GLU A 521 19.46 23.44 -43.30
CA GLU A 521 18.45 24.49 -43.32
C GLU A 521 17.99 24.90 -41.91
N LEU A 522 18.51 24.24 -40.87
CA LEU A 522 18.12 24.47 -39.49
C LEU A 522 18.47 25.90 -39.04
N ARG A 523 17.47 26.56 -38.48
CA ARG A 523 17.53 27.89 -37.85
C ARG A 523 17.26 27.74 -36.36
N LYS A 524 17.69 28.71 -35.56
CA LYS A 524 17.42 28.74 -34.12
C LYS A 524 16.39 29.83 -33.81
N ASP A 525 15.36 29.49 -33.05
CA ASP A 525 14.34 30.44 -32.63
C ASP A 525 14.84 31.26 -31.43
N SER A 526 14.82 32.59 -31.55
CA SER A 526 15.39 33.49 -30.54
C SER A 526 14.65 33.51 -29.21
N ARG A 527 13.36 33.14 -29.19
CA ARG A 527 12.54 33.13 -27.97
C ARG A 527 12.65 31.82 -27.20
N THR A 528 12.66 30.70 -27.93
CA THR A 528 12.61 29.35 -27.32
C THR A 528 13.96 28.64 -27.31
N ASN A 529 14.97 29.17 -28.01
CA ASN A 529 16.26 28.53 -28.27
C ASN A 529 16.18 27.16 -28.98
N LYS A 530 14.98 26.75 -29.45
CA LYS A 530 14.79 25.49 -30.19
C LYS A 530 15.21 25.65 -31.65
N HIS A 531 15.74 24.59 -32.23
CA HIS A 531 16.08 24.54 -33.65
C HIS A 531 14.81 24.24 -34.46
N TYR A 532 14.70 24.81 -35.65
CA TYR A 532 13.57 24.59 -36.56
C TYR A 532 14.01 24.73 -38.02
N TYR A 533 13.27 24.13 -38.95
CA TYR A 533 13.38 24.42 -40.39
C TYR A 533 12.04 24.96 -40.90
N ASN A 534 12.05 25.56 -42.09
CA ASN A 534 10.83 26.09 -42.70
C ASN A 534 10.24 25.04 -43.64
N ALA A 535 9.07 24.49 -43.29
CA ALA A 535 8.31 23.60 -44.15
C ALA A 535 7.19 24.36 -44.86
N THR A 536 6.83 23.92 -46.07
CA THR A 536 5.68 24.48 -46.80
C THR A 536 4.51 23.50 -46.70
N VAL A 537 3.48 23.85 -45.94
CA VAL A 537 2.25 23.06 -45.80
C VAL A 537 1.12 23.85 -46.45
N ASN A 538 0.48 23.28 -47.47
CA ASN A 538 -0.60 23.93 -48.23
C ASN A 538 -0.24 25.35 -48.74
N GLY A 539 0.99 25.54 -49.21
CA GLY A 539 1.48 26.84 -49.72
C GLY A 539 1.84 27.87 -48.64
N THR A 540 1.69 27.54 -47.36
CA THR A 540 2.06 28.40 -46.22
C THR A 540 3.37 27.92 -45.60
N VAL A 541 4.29 28.85 -45.33
CA VAL A 541 5.56 28.53 -44.66
C VAL A 541 5.34 28.43 -43.14
N VAL A 542 5.60 27.26 -42.56
CA VAL A 542 5.45 26.96 -41.14
C VAL A 542 6.82 26.63 -40.53
N LYS A 543 7.06 27.08 -39.30
CA LYS A 543 8.27 26.72 -38.53
C LYS A 543 8.12 25.33 -37.92
N GLU A 544 8.95 24.40 -38.35
CA GLU A 544 8.95 23.02 -37.83
C GLU A 544 10.05 22.83 -36.80
N PHE A 545 9.69 22.73 -35.52
CA PHE A 545 10.64 22.58 -34.43
C PHE A 545 11.20 21.16 -34.32
N CYS A 546 12.49 21.10 -34.04
CA CYS A 546 13.29 19.88 -33.91
C CYS A 546 13.59 19.61 -32.44
N GLU A 547 13.01 18.52 -31.91
CA GLU A 547 13.34 18.03 -30.57
C GLU A 547 14.68 17.29 -30.56
N TYR A 548 14.99 16.58 -31.65
CA TYR A 548 16.25 15.86 -31.84
C TYR A 548 16.94 16.31 -33.13
N LEU A 549 18.26 16.52 -33.07
CA LEU A 549 19.06 17.03 -34.20
C LEU A 549 19.79 15.93 -34.98
N SER A 550 19.88 14.71 -34.43
CA SER A 550 20.50 13.57 -35.08
C SER A 550 19.97 12.24 -34.52
N ARG A 551 20.20 11.14 -35.24
CA ARG A 551 19.88 9.78 -34.78
C ARG A 551 20.55 9.45 -33.46
N GLU A 552 21.83 9.84 -33.28
CA GLU A 552 22.58 9.58 -32.04
C GLU A 552 21.97 10.31 -30.84
N ALA A 553 21.49 11.54 -31.04
CA ALA A 553 20.82 12.31 -29.99
C ALA A 553 19.52 11.63 -29.55
N LEU A 554 18.74 11.10 -30.50
CA LEU A 554 17.54 10.33 -30.18
C LEU A 554 17.88 9.03 -29.46
N GLU A 555 18.83 8.25 -29.98
CA GLU A 555 19.27 6.98 -29.38
C GLU A 555 19.74 7.16 -27.93
N TYR A 556 20.54 8.21 -27.69
CA TYR A 556 20.96 8.59 -26.34
C TYR A 556 19.74 8.87 -25.45
N SER A 557 18.80 9.68 -25.94
CA SER A 557 17.59 10.05 -25.21
C SER A 557 16.69 8.85 -24.86
N ILE A 558 16.53 7.91 -25.79
CA ILE A 558 15.81 6.64 -25.58
C ILE A 558 16.52 5.80 -24.52
N ARG A 559 17.86 5.68 -24.62
CA ARG A 559 18.65 4.91 -23.66
C ARG A 559 18.54 5.47 -22.24
N GLN A 560 18.60 6.80 -22.08
CA GLN A 560 18.44 7.45 -20.77
C GLN A 560 17.05 7.17 -20.18
N ARG A 561 15.97 7.38 -20.95
CA ARG A 561 14.60 7.09 -20.49
C ARG A 561 14.40 5.63 -20.13
N ARG A 562 14.95 4.70 -20.92
CA ARG A 562 14.87 3.26 -20.62
C ARG A 562 15.59 2.91 -19.33
N THR A 563 16.80 3.43 -19.10
CA THR A 563 17.53 3.23 -17.85
C THR A 563 16.77 3.80 -16.65
N SER A 564 16.20 5.00 -16.79
CA SER A 564 15.39 5.63 -15.75
C SER A 564 14.09 4.87 -15.47
N LEU A 565 13.43 4.35 -16.52
CA LEU A 565 12.26 3.49 -16.38
C LEU A 565 12.61 2.16 -15.71
N LYS A 566 13.75 1.55 -16.06
CA LYS A 566 14.23 0.33 -15.40
C LYS A 566 14.38 0.55 -13.90
N ARG A 567 15.06 1.64 -13.51
CA ARG A 567 15.19 2.02 -12.10
C ARG A 567 13.83 2.24 -11.43
N ALA A 568 12.92 2.97 -12.08
CA ALA A 568 11.60 3.22 -11.51
C ALA A 568 10.80 1.93 -11.31
N ILE A 569 10.95 0.96 -12.22
CA ILE A 569 10.38 -0.38 -12.08
C ILE A 569 11.03 -1.11 -10.91
N ASP A 570 12.36 -1.08 -10.77
CA ASP A 570 13.06 -1.72 -9.65
C ASP A 570 12.55 -1.16 -8.30
N VAL A 571 12.46 0.18 -8.18
CA VAL A 571 11.89 0.87 -7.01
C VAL A 571 10.42 0.47 -6.78
N TYR A 572 9.58 0.48 -7.81
CA TYR A 572 8.19 0.07 -7.68
C TYR A 572 8.05 -1.40 -7.26
N MET A 573 8.91 -2.28 -7.79
CA MET A 573 8.89 -3.72 -7.48
C MET A 573 9.34 -4.00 -6.05
N GLU A 574 10.20 -3.16 -5.45
CA GLU A 574 10.61 -3.23 -4.04
C GLU A 574 9.59 -2.53 -3.12
N GLU A 575 9.39 -1.24 -3.31
CA GLU A 575 8.66 -0.33 -2.40
C GLU A 575 7.14 -0.26 -2.66
N GLY A 576 6.70 -0.65 -3.85
CA GLY A 576 5.32 -0.47 -4.31
C GLY A 576 5.09 0.88 -5.00
N SER A 577 3.84 1.32 -5.14
CA SER A 577 3.57 2.67 -5.61
C SER A 577 4.14 3.69 -4.62
N ILE A 578 4.90 4.66 -5.11
CA ILE A 578 5.39 5.82 -4.34
C ILE A 578 4.20 6.40 -3.58
N SER A 579 4.24 6.19 -2.26
CA SER A 579 3.46 6.96 -1.32
C SER A 579 4.21 8.27 -1.12
N VAL A 580 3.53 9.42 -1.15
CA VAL A 580 4.17 10.74 -1.18
C VAL A 580 4.70 11.15 0.21
N SER A 581 5.37 10.23 0.89
CA SER A 581 5.30 10.10 2.35
C SER A 581 6.62 10.29 3.08
N ASP A 582 7.74 10.03 2.41
CA ASP A 582 9.05 10.08 3.07
C ASP A 582 9.64 11.48 2.95
N MET A 583 9.94 12.09 4.10
CA MET A 583 10.53 13.41 4.14
C MET A 583 11.54 13.55 5.26
N SER A 584 12.72 14.02 4.86
CA SER A 584 13.75 14.50 5.77
C SER A 584 13.69 16.03 5.88
N LEU A 585 13.82 16.52 7.11
CA LEU A 585 13.96 17.93 7.47
C LEU A 585 15.28 18.11 8.21
N ALA A 586 16.12 19.02 7.70
CA ALA A 586 17.38 19.40 8.33
C ALA A 586 17.13 20.09 9.69
N PRO A 587 18.09 20.05 10.63
CA PRO A 587 17.96 20.73 11.91
C PRO A 587 17.73 22.23 11.73
N GLY A 588 16.90 22.82 12.59
CA GLY A 588 16.69 24.27 12.67
C GLY A 588 17.90 25.01 13.23
N ILE A 589 17.98 26.31 12.98
CA ILE A 589 19.03 27.15 13.57
C ILE A 589 18.68 27.43 15.04
N PRO A 590 19.61 27.35 15.99
CA PRO A 590 19.40 27.75 17.38
C PRO A 590 18.52 28.99 17.59
N GLY A 591 17.46 28.84 18.38
CA GLY A 591 16.48 29.86 18.75
C GLY A 591 15.44 30.18 17.67
N CYS A 592 15.35 29.38 16.61
CA CYS A 592 14.41 29.61 15.50
C CYS A 592 12.94 29.52 15.92
N GLN A 593 12.62 28.68 16.90
CA GLN A 593 11.24 28.45 17.36
C GLN A 593 10.61 29.68 18.03
N THR A 594 11.47 30.59 18.48
CA THR A 594 11.20 31.69 19.39
C THR A 594 11.67 33.06 18.85
N GLN A 595 12.06 33.11 17.57
CA GLN A 595 12.55 34.32 16.90
C GLN A 595 11.42 35.23 16.36
N ASN A 596 10.14 34.92 16.58
CA ASN A 596 9.02 35.60 15.91
C ASN A 596 8.30 36.62 16.81
N TYR A 597 8.81 37.85 16.81
CA TYR A 597 8.37 38.95 17.69
C TYR A 597 6.91 39.38 17.57
N LYS A 598 6.21 39.10 16.46
CA LYS A 598 4.84 39.61 16.23
C LYS A 598 3.79 39.04 17.21
N TYR A 599 4.04 37.84 17.76
CA TYR A 599 3.07 37.14 18.61
C TYR A 599 3.69 36.55 19.89
N GLN A 600 5.02 36.60 20.05
CA GLN A 600 5.75 36.01 21.20
C GLN A 600 6.14 37.03 22.28
N THR A 601 5.50 38.20 22.35
CA THR A 601 5.80 39.23 23.37
C THR A 601 5.54 38.78 24.82
N LYS A 602 5.02 37.56 25.03
CA LYS A 602 4.73 36.98 26.35
C LYS A 602 5.22 35.53 26.57
N ALA A 603 5.75 34.84 25.56
CA ALA A 603 6.01 33.40 25.67
C ALA A 603 7.50 33.05 25.63
N GLY A 604 7.89 32.15 26.52
CA GLY A 604 9.21 31.50 26.51
C GLY A 604 10.36 32.37 27.01
N ARG A 605 10.12 33.60 27.50
CA ARG A 605 11.15 34.45 28.13
C ARG A 605 10.96 34.39 29.65
N PRO A 606 11.96 33.95 30.42
CA PRO A 606 11.85 33.93 31.87
C PRO A 606 11.94 35.34 32.46
N SER A 607 11.13 35.64 33.49
CA SER A 607 11.33 36.85 34.30
C SER A 607 12.60 36.72 35.15
N TRP A 608 13.18 37.86 35.55
CA TRP A 608 14.38 37.83 36.41
C TRP A 608 14.13 37.05 37.71
N VAL A 609 12.95 37.24 38.30
CA VAL A 609 12.53 36.53 39.52
C VAL A 609 12.45 35.03 39.29
N GLU A 610 11.98 34.58 38.13
CA GLU A 610 11.91 33.14 37.84
C GLU A 610 13.28 32.53 37.56
N MET A 611 14.18 33.21 36.84
CA MET A 611 15.54 32.73 36.55
C MET A 611 16.38 32.54 37.81
N THR A 612 16.06 33.30 38.85
CA THR A 612 16.81 33.36 40.12
C THR A 612 16.19 32.50 41.22
N LYS A 613 15.02 31.87 40.97
CA LYS A 613 14.47 30.85 41.86
C LYS A 613 15.39 29.64 41.93
N HIS A 614 15.52 29.07 43.13
CA HIS A 614 16.34 27.89 43.37
C HIS A 614 15.94 26.74 42.44
N GLN A 615 16.90 26.19 41.68
CA GLN A 615 16.77 25.10 40.69
C GLN A 615 16.09 25.44 39.34
N ALA A 616 15.74 26.70 39.07
CA ALA A 616 15.20 27.08 37.76
C ALA A 616 16.27 26.98 36.66
N ALA A 617 16.02 26.16 35.64
CA ALA A 617 16.92 25.95 34.51
C ALA A 617 16.40 26.68 33.27
N PHE A 618 17.25 27.45 32.61
CA PHE A 618 16.89 28.15 31.38
C PHE A 618 17.96 27.99 30.31
N LYS A 619 17.56 28.07 29.04
CA LYS A 619 18.44 27.98 27.88
C LYS A 619 18.94 29.38 27.53
N VAL A 620 20.23 29.48 27.21
CA VAL A 620 20.88 30.67 26.65
C VAL A 620 21.41 30.33 25.28
N ILE A 621 21.05 31.16 24.30
CA ILE A 621 21.41 31.01 22.89
C ILE A 621 22.26 32.19 22.47
N PHE A 622 23.55 31.95 22.24
CA PHE A 622 24.49 32.93 21.74
C PHE A 622 24.37 33.08 20.23
N LYS A 623 24.42 34.34 19.77
CA LYS A 623 24.45 34.70 18.36
C LYS A 623 25.39 35.90 18.18
N MET A 624 26.65 35.60 17.92
CA MET A 624 27.73 36.57 17.75
C MET A 624 28.38 36.41 16.37
N ASP A 625 29.05 37.45 15.89
CA ASP A 625 29.77 37.39 14.61
C ASP A 625 31.04 36.51 14.67
N ASN A 626 31.64 36.37 15.84
CA ASN A 626 32.90 35.66 16.04
C ASN A 626 32.91 34.84 17.32
N ASP A 627 33.66 33.73 17.31
CA ASP A 627 33.91 32.94 18.50
C ASP A 627 34.72 33.74 19.54
N LEU A 628 34.36 33.62 20.81
CA LEU A 628 35.14 34.17 21.92
C LEU A 628 36.06 33.10 22.50
N THR A 629 37.33 33.44 22.73
CA THR A 629 38.31 32.56 23.37
C THR A 629 38.97 33.28 24.53
N GLY A 630 39.07 32.58 25.66
CA GLY A 630 39.53 33.17 26.92
C GLY A 630 40.00 32.11 27.91
N SER A 631 40.24 32.54 29.15
CA SER A 631 40.65 31.67 30.25
C SER A 631 39.82 31.96 31.51
N TYR A 632 39.02 30.98 31.93
CA TYR A 632 38.19 31.01 33.14
C TYR A 632 38.09 29.58 33.70
N HIS A 633 38.71 29.31 34.85
CA HIS A 633 38.89 27.95 35.39
C HIS A 633 39.48 26.94 34.38
N GLY A 634 40.23 27.42 33.38
CA GLY A 634 40.73 26.64 32.24
C GLY A 634 40.59 27.42 30.93
N MET A 635 41.00 26.81 29.81
CA MET A 635 40.73 27.39 28.49
C MET A 635 39.23 27.31 28.20
N VAL A 636 38.62 28.44 27.84
CA VAL A 636 37.19 28.51 27.50
C VAL A 636 37.02 29.09 26.11
N LYS A 637 36.13 28.45 25.34
CA LYS A 637 35.70 28.91 24.02
C LYS A 637 34.17 29.02 24.03
N ILE A 638 33.65 30.19 23.71
CA ILE A 638 32.22 30.41 23.44
C ILE A 638 32.08 30.56 21.92
N PRO A 639 31.57 29.53 21.21
CA PRO A 639 31.27 29.65 19.80
C PRO A 639 30.31 30.81 19.50
N SER A 640 30.44 31.38 18.31
CA SER A 640 29.53 32.37 17.72
C SER A 640 28.07 31.93 17.74
N GLN A 641 27.83 30.62 17.63
CA GLN A 641 26.52 29.97 17.81
C GLN A 641 26.66 28.88 18.87
N LEU A 642 26.28 29.20 20.10
CA LEU A 642 26.33 28.28 21.24
C LEU A 642 24.95 28.23 21.89
N GLU A 643 24.49 27.04 22.20
CA GLU A 643 23.41 26.81 23.15
C GLU A 643 23.97 26.21 24.44
N CYS A 644 23.53 26.73 25.57
CA CYS A 644 23.83 26.17 26.88
C CYS A 644 22.67 26.37 27.85
N PHE A 645 22.59 25.51 28.87
CA PHE A 645 21.66 25.64 29.97
C PHE A 645 22.33 26.35 31.13
N VAL A 646 21.59 27.18 31.85
CA VAL A 646 22.09 27.96 32.98
C VAL A 646 21.13 27.80 34.16
N ARG A 647 21.70 27.69 35.36
CA ARG A 647 21.00 27.66 36.64
C ARG A 647 21.65 28.62 37.63
N PHE A 648 20.85 29.19 38.52
CA PHE A 648 21.36 29.94 39.66
C PHE A 648 21.35 29.04 40.91
N ILE A 649 22.53 28.78 41.48
CA ILE A 649 22.72 27.90 42.64
C ILE A 649 23.72 28.56 43.59
N ASP A 650 23.35 28.71 44.87
CA ASP A 650 24.21 29.21 45.94
C ASP A 650 24.95 30.53 45.62
N GLY A 651 24.29 31.46 44.90
CA GLY A 651 24.89 32.75 44.54
C GLY A 651 25.77 32.73 43.29
N GLU A 652 25.78 31.63 42.53
CA GLU A 652 26.58 31.45 41.31
C GLU A 652 25.73 31.00 40.12
N TRP A 653 26.10 31.47 38.93
CA TRP A 653 25.52 31.03 37.67
C TRP A 653 26.31 29.84 37.15
N VAL A 654 25.68 28.68 37.10
CA VAL A 654 26.28 27.40 36.67
C VAL A 654 25.79 27.08 35.27
N VAL A 655 26.71 26.66 34.40
CA VAL A 655 26.46 26.43 32.97
C VAL A 655 26.60 24.94 32.63
N SER A 656 25.73 24.46 31.76
CA SER A 656 25.70 23.08 31.29
C SER A 656 25.45 22.97 29.80
N LYS A 657 25.82 21.83 29.22
CA LYS A 657 25.42 21.44 27.86
C LYS A 657 24.05 20.73 27.82
N SER A 658 23.52 20.32 28.96
CA SER A 658 22.20 19.68 29.10
C SER A 658 21.49 20.08 30.39
N ASP A 659 20.16 19.98 30.41
CA ASP A 659 19.35 20.37 31.57
C ASP A 659 19.49 19.41 32.79
N ASP A 660 20.02 18.21 32.59
CA ASP A 660 20.13 17.20 33.64
C ASP A 660 21.51 17.17 34.33
N LYS A 661 22.57 17.73 33.72
CA LYS A 661 23.97 17.54 34.17
C LYS A 661 24.75 18.83 34.29
N PHE A 662 24.50 19.59 35.36
CA PHE A 662 25.22 20.83 35.61
C PHE A 662 26.62 20.61 36.20
N ASP A 663 27.60 21.27 35.60
CA ASP A 663 28.99 21.24 36.07
C ASP A 663 29.21 22.37 37.08
N PHE A 664 29.23 22.05 38.37
CA PHE A 664 29.48 23.02 39.44
C PHE A 664 30.80 23.81 39.29
N PHE A 665 31.80 23.28 38.58
CA PHE A 665 33.05 24.00 38.33
C PHE A 665 32.92 25.15 37.33
N SER A 666 31.79 25.23 36.61
CA SER A 666 31.47 26.33 35.69
C SER A 666 30.90 27.58 36.38
N GLY A 667 30.64 27.50 37.70
CA GLY A 667 30.04 28.57 38.50
C GLY A 667 30.70 29.94 38.29
N CYS A 668 29.87 30.96 38.08
CA CYS A 668 30.35 32.33 37.95
C CYS A 668 29.48 33.36 38.67
N LYS A 669 30.16 34.25 39.42
CA LYS A 669 29.56 35.38 40.16
C LYS A 669 30.25 36.73 39.89
N ARG A 670 30.89 36.88 38.73
CA ARG A 670 31.67 38.08 38.42
C ARG A 670 30.78 39.29 38.17
N GLY A 671 31.29 40.46 38.54
CA GLY A 671 30.65 41.74 38.25
C GLY A 671 29.33 42.00 38.97
N GLY A 672 29.16 41.42 40.15
CA GLY A 672 27.94 41.57 40.94
C GLY A 672 26.83 40.60 40.54
N SER A 673 27.06 39.72 39.56
CA SER A 673 26.05 38.78 39.06
C SER A 673 25.55 37.79 40.13
N GLY A 674 26.29 37.58 41.21
CA GLY A 674 25.84 36.75 42.34
C GLY A 674 24.83 37.43 43.28
N ASN A 675 24.63 38.75 43.16
CA ASN A 675 23.67 39.51 43.96
C ASN A 675 22.44 39.84 43.11
N VAL A 676 21.48 38.91 43.12
CA VAL A 676 20.26 38.97 42.29
C VAL A 676 19.26 40.04 42.73
N ASP A 677 19.40 40.57 43.96
CA ASP A 677 18.53 41.61 44.53
C ASP A 677 18.99 43.04 44.21
N SER A 678 20.12 43.20 43.51
CA SER A 678 20.73 44.50 43.20
C SER A 678 19.92 45.37 42.22
N GLY A 679 18.97 44.78 41.49
CA GLY A 679 18.17 45.46 40.46
C GLY A 679 18.86 45.63 39.10
N ASP A 680 20.16 45.32 38.99
CA ASP A 680 20.93 45.50 37.75
C ASP A 680 20.87 44.31 36.77
N HIS A 681 20.28 43.18 37.20
CA HIS A 681 20.00 41.97 36.41
C HIS A 681 21.21 41.41 35.63
N TYR A 682 22.36 41.23 36.31
CA TYR A 682 23.58 40.68 35.69
C TYR A 682 23.70 39.16 35.85
N LEU A 683 24.07 38.48 34.76
CA LEU A 683 24.46 37.07 34.76
C LEU A 683 25.91 36.91 34.34
N CYS A 684 26.53 35.80 34.76
CA CYS A 684 27.86 35.44 34.29
C CYS A 684 27.89 34.04 33.69
N ILE A 685 28.22 33.94 32.40
CA ILE A 685 28.28 32.67 31.67
C ILE A 685 29.72 32.48 31.23
N TYR A 686 30.38 31.42 31.71
CA TYR A 686 31.78 31.13 31.34
C TYR A 686 32.77 32.31 31.56
N GLY A 687 32.48 33.18 32.53
CA GLY A 687 33.28 34.37 32.80
C GLY A 687 32.99 35.59 31.92
N LEU A 688 31.98 35.52 31.04
CA LEU A 688 31.38 36.62 30.29
C LEU A 688 30.20 37.19 31.11
N VAL A 689 30.28 38.48 31.46
CA VAL A 689 29.25 39.17 32.25
C VAL A 689 28.27 39.86 31.31
N LEU A 690 26.99 39.55 31.46
CA LEU A 690 25.90 39.95 30.58
C LEU A 690 24.78 40.58 31.41
N LYS A 691 24.15 41.63 30.86
CA LYS A 691 22.95 42.22 31.44
C LYS A 691 21.72 41.61 30.78
N TYR A 692 20.70 41.31 31.56
CA TYR A 692 19.42 40.81 31.07
C TYR A 692 18.44 41.94 30.80
N ASP A 693 17.97 42.03 29.56
CA ASP A 693 16.82 42.83 29.17
C ASP A 693 15.57 41.93 29.24
N GLU A 694 14.79 42.12 30.30
CA GLU A 694 13.58 41.34 30.57
C GLU A 694 12.45 41.63 29.58
N GLU A 695 12.36 42.86 29.04
CA GLU A 695 11.37 43.20 28.01
C GLU A 695 11.62 42.42 26.71
N ARG A 696 12.90 42.23 26.36
CA ARG A 696 13.31 41.56 25.11
C ARG A 696 13.68 40.09 25.28
N GLY A 697 13.93 39.65 26.51
CA GLY A 697 14.54 38.36 26.80
C GLY A 697 15.97 38.25 26.26
N ALA A 698 16.67 39.39 26.13
CA ALA A 698 17.97 39.48 25.47
C ALA A 698 19.09 39.66 26.49
N LEU A 699 20.30 39.23 26.11
CA LEU A 699 21.52 39.42 26.87
C LEU A 699 22.46 40.33 26.10
N ASN A 700 22.80 41.45 26.72
CA ASN A 700 23.70 42.45 26.15
C ASN A 700 24.94 42.66 27.02
N VAL A 701 26.01 43.10 26.39
CA VAL A 701 27.23 43.52 27.09
C VAL A 701 27.18 45.03 27.23
N ASP A 702 26.97 45.55 28.44
CA ASP A 702 27.11 46.97 28.72
C ASP A 702 28.58 47.34 29.05
N GLU A 703 28.88 48.61 29.26
CA GLU A 703 30.26 49.06 29.52
C GLU A 703 30.87 48.39 30.76
N GLN A 704 30.07 48.17 31.80
CA GLN A 704 30.50 47.50 33.03
C GLN A 704 30.80 46.02 32.78
N GLY A 705 29.86 45.31 32.14
CA GLY A 705 30.01 43.91 31.75
C GLY A 705 31.22 43.70 30.82
N PHE A 706 31.46 44.62 29.88
CA PHE A 706 32.61 44.57 28.98
C PHE A 706 33.94 44.63 29.73
N ASN A 707 34.09 45.63 30.61
CA ASN A 707 35.33 45.84 31.37
C ASN A 707 35.67 44.63 32.26
N ILE A 708 34.66 43.96 32.79
CA ILE A 708 34.82 42.79 33.65
C ILE A 708 35.14 41.56 32.81
N SER A 709 34.45 41.40 31.67
CA SER A 709 34.63 40.28 30.73
C SER A 709 36.00 40.28 30.06
N ARG A 710 36.64 41.44 29.86
CA ARG A 710 38.03 41.53 29.33
C ARG A 710 39.08 40.83 30.18
N LYS A 711 38.80 40.61 31.48
CA LYS A 711 39.69 39.82 32.35
C LYS A 711 39.72 38.34 31.94
N THR A 712 38.64 37.86 31.32
CA THR A 712 38.51 36.49 30.81
C THR A 712 38.87 36.43 29.32
N PHE A 713 38.32 37.35 28.52
CA PHE A 713 38.43 37.43 27.08
C PHE A 713 39.28 38.65 26.69
N GLN A 714 40.60 38.51 26.68
CA GLN A 714 41.52 39.65 26.48
C GLN A 714 41.33 40.35 25.12
N LYS A 715 40.86 39.61 24.10
CA LYS A 715 40.59 40.08 22.73
C LYS A 715 39.10 40.40 22.46
N LEU A 716 38.32 40.71 23.49
CA LEU A 716 36.92 41.07 23.34
C LEU A 716 36.78 42.35 22.50
N ASP A 717 35.98 42.28 21.43
CA ASP A 717 35.75 43.41 20.51
C ASP A 717 34.85 44.47 21.18
N THR A 718 35.28 45.73 21.12
CA THR A 718 34.51 46.89 21.61
C THR A 718 33.14 47.03 20.92
N ASN A 719 32.97 46.48 19.72
CA ASN A 719 31.70 46.48 18.99
C ASN A 719 30.60 45.66 19.70
N LEU A 720 30.95 44.83 20.68
CA LEU A 720 29.97 44.07 21.47
C LEU A 720 29.25 44.95 22.51
N ILE A 721 29.79 46.14 22.83
CA ILE A 721 29.16 47.05 23.80
C ILE A 721 27.83 47.55 23.25
N GLY A 722 26.75 47.35 24.01
CA GLY A 722 25.38 47.71 23.63
C GLY A 722 24.74 46.75 22.62
N GLY A 723 25.48 45.74 22.12
CA GLY A 723 24.94 44.70 21.25
C GLY A 723 24.20 43.63 22.05
N GLU A 724 23.06 43.17 21.52
CA GLU A 724 22.39 41.95 21.97
C GLU A 724 23.13 40.74 21.39
N ILE A 725 23.79 39.96 22.24
CA ILE A 725 24.72 38.89 21.80
C ILE A 725 24.24 37.49 22.17
N ALA A 726 23.25 37.40 23.04
CA ALA A 726 22.57 36.16 23.36
C ALA A 726 21.10 36.43 23.70
N ARG A 727 20.31 35.37 23.74
CA ARG A 727 18.89 35.40 24.11
C ARG A 727 18.61 34.31 25.13
N VAL A 728 17.68 34.59 26.05
CA VAL A 728 17.25 33.65 27.08
C VAL A 728 15.90 33.08 26.71
N GLU A 729 15.75 31.77 26.89
CA GLU A 729 14.47 31.11 26.77
C GLU A 729 14.28 29.96 27.75
N TRP A 730 13.02 29.63 28.01
CA TRP A 730 12.69 28.42 28.73
C TRP A 730 12.93 27.18 27.85
N PRO A 731 13.44 26.07 28.43
CA PRO A 731 13.53 24.79 27.74
C PRO A 731 12.16 24.30 27.26
N ALA A 732 12.15 23.43 26.25
CA ALA A 732 10.90 22.94 25.67
C ALA A 732 9.99 22.22 26.69
N GLU A 733 10.56 21.60 27.71
CA GLU A 733 9.86 20.99 28.85
C GLU A 733 9.03 21.97 29.69
N HIS A 734 9.50 23.20 29.86
CA HIS A 734 8.84 24.20 30.69
C HIS A 734 7.59 24.80 30.02
N ILE A 735 7.44 24.65 28.70
CA ILE A 735 6.29 25.17 27.93
C ILE A 735 4.98 24.61 28.45
N PHE A 736 4.95 23.32 28.79
CA PHE A 736 3.73 22.64 29.21
C PHE A 736 3.33 22.96 30.66
N GLN A 737 4.16 23.74 31.38
CA GLN A 737 3.96 24.12 32.78
C GLN A 737 3.49 25.59 32.96
N MET A 738 3.41 26.38 31.88
CA MET A 738 3.06 27.81 31.95
C MET A 738 1.57 28.10 31.75
N GLN A 739 1.07 29.17 32.40
CA GLN A 739 -0.33 29.62 32.37
C GLN A 739 -0.72 30.44 31.12
N GLU A 740 0.21 31.15 30.47
CA GLU A 740 0.00 31.78 29.14
C GLU A 740 1.06 31.25 28.16
N VAL A 741 0.70 30.25 27.35
CA VAL A 741 1.62 29.65 26.37
C VAL A 741 1.27 30.12 24.96
N VAL A 742 2.16 30.90 24.34
CA VAL A 742 2.19 31.05 22.88
C VAL A 742 3.11 29.95 22.35
N GLY A 743 2.54 29.05 21.56
CA GLY A 743 3.23 27.89 21.02
C GLY A 743 4.43 28.24 20.18
N TYR A 744 5.45 27.39 20.26
CA TYR A 744 6.58 27.46 19.36
C TYR A 744 6.15 27.22 17.93
N LEU A 745 6.78 27.95 17.02
CA LEU A 745 6.62 27.72 15.61
C LEU A 745 7.73 26.75 15.14
N PRO A 746 7.41 25.88 14.18
CA PRO A 746 8.41 25.05 13.54
C PRO A 746 9.47 25.91 12.85
N CYS A 747 10.72 25.48 12.94
CA CYS A 747 11.87 26.14 12.33
C CYS A 747 11.88 25.93 10.83
N ASN A 748 11.70 24.68 10.41
CA ASN A 748 11.50 24.32 9.02
C ASN A 748 10.11 23.74 8.85
N VAL A 749 9.45 24.11 7.76
CA VAL A 749 8.15 23.57 7.38
C VAL A 749 8.21 23.13 5.94
N LYS A 750 7.85 21.88 5.68
CA LYS A 750 7.76 21.34 4.33
C LYS A 750 6.32 21.08 3.96
N TRP A 751 5.73 22.07 3.31
CA TRP A 751 4.46 21.92 2.60
C TRP A 751 4.67 21.07 1.36
N SER A 752 3.72 20.21 1.01
CA SER A 752 3.75 19.51 -0.28
C SER A 752 2.42 19.64 -1.01
N ASN A 753 2.51 19.84 -2.32
CA ASN A 753 1.36 19.99 -3.22
C ASN A 753 0.64 18.65 -3.50
N ALA A 754 1.24 17.52 -3.13
CA ALA A 754 0.58 16.22 -3.08
C ALA A 754 -0.25 16.02 -1.80
N LEU A 755 -0.10 16.90 -0.79
CA LEU A 755 -0.65 16.79 0.56
C LEU A 755 -1.89 17.69 0.75
N ARG A 756 -2.92 17.49 -0.09
CA ARG A 756 -4.24 18.08 0.16
C ARG A 756 -4.92 17.33 1.30
N PHE A 757 -5.30 18.06 2.34
CA PHE A 757 -6.05 17.52 3.47
C PHE A 757 -7.43 18.16 3.49
N ASP A 758 -8.44 17.42 3.04
CA ASP A 758 -9.84 17.83 3.14
C ASP A 758 -10.55 16.85 4.09
N PRO A 759 -10.86 17.24 5.34
CA PRO A 759 -11.47 16.34 6.31
C PRO A 759 -12.86 15.83 5.89
N GLY A 760 -13.60 16.58 5.06
CA GLY A 760 -14.96 16.21 4.61
C GLY A 760 -15.95 15.89 5.74
N GLN A 761 -17.11 15.31 5.38
CA GLN A 761 -18.07 14.82 6.37
C GLN A 761 -17.56 13.52 7.02
N GLY A 762 -17.46 13.51 8.35
CA GLY A 762 -17.00 12.36 9.14
C GLY A 762 -15.50 12.36 9.50
N GLY A 763 -14.70 13.28 8.95
CA GLY A 763 -13.29 13.50 9.33
C GLY A 763 -12.28 12.54 8.68
N LYS A 764 -11.01 12.92 8.75
CA LYS A 764 -9.85 12.16 8.24
C LYS A 764 -8.72 12.12 9.25
N CYS A 765 -7.85 11.13 9.13
CA CYS A 765 -6.63 10.99 9.94
C CYS A 765 -5.41 10.93 9.04
N LEU A 766 -4.38 11.70 9.39
CA LEU A 766 -3.04 11.59 8.87
C LEU A 766 -2.26 10.62 9.77
N HIS A 767 -1.91 9.45 9.24
CA HIS A 767 -1.01 8.49 9.86
C HIS A 767 0.39 8.73 9.34
N PHE A 768 1.41 8.60 10.18
CA PHE A 768 2.81 8.76 9.79
C PHE A 768 3.74 8.14 10.83
N THR A 769 4.94 7.81 10.42
CA THR A 769 6.01 7.35 11.33
C THR A 769 7.10 8.42 11.36
N ALA A 770 7.65 8.73 12.54
CA ALA A 770 8.65 9.77 12.68
C ALA A 770 9.79 9.36 13.62
N SER A 771 11.02 9.85 13.34
CA SER A 771 12.15 9.84 14.28
C SER A 771 12.76 11.25 14.41
N THR A 772 13.04 11.65 15.65
CA THR A 772 13.71 12.93 15.99
C THR A 772 14.09 12.95 17.47
N LYS A 773 15.23 13.58 17.78
CA LYS A 773 15.60 13.95 19.17
C LYS A 773 14.73 15.05 19.75
N GLY A 774 14.16 15.89 18.88
CA GLY A 774 13.45 17.10 19.26
C GLY A 774 11.96 16.99 19.04
N THR A 775 11.38 18.07 18.52
CA THR A 775 9.92 18.24 18.42
C THR A 775 9.43 18.07 16.99
N VAL A 776 8.37 17.27 16.81
CA VAL A 776 7.62 17.12 15.56
C VAL A 776 6.45 18.10 15.54
N PHE A 777 6.26 18.79 14.43
CA PHE A 777 5.09 19.64 14.19
C PHE A 777 4.25 19.05 13.06
N VAL A 778 2.99 18.74 13.36
CA VAL A 778 2.00 18.35 12.35
C VAL A 778 1.04 19.51 12.16
N ILE A 779 1.06 20.13 10.99
CA ILE A 779 0.41 21.41 10.73
C ILE A 779 -0.74 21.20 9.76
N PHE A 780 -1.90 21.80 10.05
CA PHE A 780 -3.09 21.83 9.20
C PHE A 780 -3.47 23.29 8.95
N SER A 781 -3.79 23.64 7.71
CA SER A 781 -4.05 25.05 7.37
C SER A 781 -5.07 25.23 6.25
N VAL A 782 -5.76 26.39 6.29
CA VAL A 782 -6.53 26.94 5.18
C VAL A 782 -5.60 27.61 4.17
N ILE A 783 -4.71 28.48 4.66
CA ILE A 783 -3.76 29.26 3.87
C ILE A 783 -2.36 29.02 4.46
N PRO A 784 -1.53 28.17 3.83
CA PRO A 784 -0.20 27.81 4.34
C PRO A 784 0.70 28.99 4.73
N LYS A 785 0.59 30.12 4.04
CA LYS A 785 1.39 31.32 4.32
C LYS A 785 0.88 32.11 5.53
N ASP A 786 -0.39 31.96 5.88
CA ASP A 786 -1.04 32.71 6.96
C ASP A 786 -1.14 31.85 8.22
N LYS A 787 -0.25 32.13 9.19
CA LYS A 787 -0.14 31.40 10.46
C LYS A 787 -1.37 31.54 11.35
N ASP A 788 -2.18 32.57 11.15
CA ASP A 788 -3.41 32.76 11.91
C ASP A 788 -4.48 31.74 11.46
N THR A 789 -4.28 31.07 10.32
CA THR A 789 -5.14 29.99 9.80
C THR A 789 -4.64 28.58 10.13
N TRP A 790 -3.64 28.45 11.01
CA TRP A 790 -3.03 27.16 11.33
C TRP A 790 -3.69 26.53 12.56
N TYR A 791 -3.94 25.23 12.45
CA TYR A 791 -3.91 24.31 13.59
C TYR A 791 -2.62 23.52 13.52
N TYR A 792 -2.01 23.23 14.65
CA TYR A 792 -0.89 22.31 14.66
C TYR A 792 -0.80 21.54 15.96
N VAL A 793 -0.29 20.31 15.83
CA VAL A 793 0.06 19.45 16.95
C VAL A 793 1.57 19.49 17.12
N GLN A 794 2.01 19.89 18.30
CA GLN A 794 3.41 19.88 18.71
C GLN A 794 3.65 18.61 19.53
N ILE A 795 4.47 17.68 19.02
CA ILE A 795 4.80 16.41 19.65
C ILE A 795 6.26 16.50 20.10
N SER A 796 6.47 16.68 21.40
CA SER A 796 7.80 16.80 22.03
C SER A 796 8.06 15.59 22.94
N PRO A 797 9.32 15.27 23.27
CA PRO A 797 9.65 14.25 24.27
C PRO A 797 9.17 14.59 25.69
N HIS A 798 8.79 15.85 25.93
CA HIS A 798 8.38 16.34 27.24
C HIS A 798 6.88 16.61 27.37
N GLY A 799 6.15 16.66 26.26
CA GLY A 799 4.72 16.96 26.24
C GLY A 799 4.15 17.04 24.83
N VAL A 800 2.83 17.00 24.74
CA VAL A 800 2.10 17.20 23.48
C VAL A 800 1.08 18.31 23.65
N GLY A 801 1.00 19.20 22.66
CA GLY A 801 0.04 20.31 22.65
C GLY A 801 -0.65 20.49 21.32
N ILE A 802 -1.93 20.86 21.35
CA ILE A 802 -2.70 21.26 20.16
C ILE A 802 -2.89 22.78 20.20
N PHE A 803 -2.53 23.43 19.10
CA PHE A 803 -2.52 24.89 18.97
C PHE A 803 -3.44 25.35 17.85
N LYS A 804 -4.05 26.52 18.04
CA LYS A 804 -4.79 27.26 17.00
C LYS A 804 -4.27 28.69 16.95
N SER A 805 -3.86 29.15 15.77
CA SER A 805 -3.32 30.51 15.60
C SER A 805 -2.21 30.82 16.62
N GLN A 806 -1.37 29.83 16.90
CA GLN A 806 -0.27 29.84 17.89
C GLN A 806 -0.70 29.85 19.37
N ALA A 807 -1.99 29.97 19.69
CA ALA A 807 -2.47 29.83 21.07
C ALA A 807 -2.57 28.34 21.44
N LEU A 808 -1.97 27.96 22.57
CA LEU A 808 -2.16 26.62 23.14
C LEU A 808 -3.63 26.45 23.51
N LYS A 809 -4.23 25.36 23.06
CA LYS A 809 -5.64 25.05 23.36
C LYS A 809 -5.78 23.90 24.35
N VAL A 810 -5.00 22.84 24.21
CA VAL A 810 -4.98 21.70 25.14
C VAL A 810 -3.58 21.08 25.16
N SER A 811 -3.17 20.51 26.29
CA SER A 811 -1.88 19.82 26.42
C SER A 811 -1.98 18.57 27.29
N SER A 812 -1.07 17.64 27.06
CA SER A 812 -0.83 16.47 27.91
C SER A 812 0.68 16.26 28.12
N VAL A 813 1.06 15.86 29.33
CA VAL A 813 2.43 15.43 29.68
C VAL A 813 2.49 13.95 30.03
N ASP A 814 1.45 13.19 29.66
CA ASP A 814 1.41 11.74 29.83
C ASP A 814 2.58 11.07 29.09
N VAL A 815 3.32 10.21 29.78
CA VAL A 815 4.52 9.54 29.27
C VAL A 815 4.25 8.65 28.06
N ASP A 816 3.04 8.11 27.94
CA ASP A 816 2.62 7.30 26.80
C ASP A 816 2.16 8.19 25.63
N ALA A 817 1.95 9.50 25.85
CA ALA A 817 1.57 10.47 24.82
C ALA A 817 2.78 11.14 24.12
N VAL A 818 3.89 11.37 24.82
CA VAL A 818 5.05 12.16 24.33
C VAL A 818 5.88 11.48 23.25
N GLY A 819 6.65 12.23 22.46
CA GLY A 819 7.56 11.64 21.46
C GLY A 819 8.72 10.86 22.09
N LEU A 820 9.36 9.96 21.32
CA LEU A 820 10.51 9.18 21.82
C LEU A 820 11.75 10.02 22.19
N GLY A 821 11.99 11.14 21.48
CA GLY A 821 13.20 11.93 21.66
C GLY A 821 14.49 11.23 21.20
N ASP A 822 14.39 10.36 20.19
CA ASP A 822 15.51 9.60 19.63
C ASP A 822 15.63 9.83 18.12
N GLU A 823 16.87 9.99 17.64
CA GLU A 823 17.15 10.31 16.23
C GLU A 823 17.00 9.10 15.28
N ILE A 824 17.15 7.88 15.81
CA ILE A 824 17.16 6.63 15.06
C ILE A 824 15.85 5.87 15.22
N LEU A 825 15.24 5.91 16.40
CA LEU A 825 14.04 5.12 16.69
C LEU A 825 12.78 5.76 16.12
N TYR A 826 12.11 5.00 15.27
CA TYR A 826 10.86 5.40 14.63
C TYR A 826 9.66 5.07 15.51
N GLN A 827 8.75 6.03 15.66
CA GLN A 827 7.48 5.85 16.34
C GLN A 827 6.30 6.21 15.41
N PRO A 828 5.24 5.40 15.36
CA PRO A 828 4.06 5.67 14.55
C PRO A 828 3.04 6.54 15.31
N TYR A 829 2.55 7.57 14.63
CA TYR A 829 1.61 8.56 15.14
C TYR A 829 0.43 8.73 14.19
N PHE A 830 -0.65 9.31 14.70
CA PHE A 830 -1.71 9.82 13.85
C PHE A 830 -2.32 11.10 14.41
N VAL A 831 -2.78 11.96 13.50
CA VAL A 831 -3.59 13.14 13.84
C VAL A 831 -4.87 13.14 13.01
N CYS A 832 -5.99 13.10 13.70
CA CYS A 832 -7.31 13.14 13.11
C CYS A 832 -7.92 14.53 13.19
N VAL A 833 -8.62 14.92 12.13
CA VAL A 833 -9.33 16.19 12.04
C VAL A 833 -10.74 15.92 11.49
N LYS A 834 -11.73 16.44 12.20
CA LYS A 834 -13.15 16.36 11.82
C LYS A 834 -13.76 17.76 11.82
N GLN A 835 -14.47 18.11 10.76
CA GLN A 835 -15.14 19.41 10.63
C GLN A 835 -16.65 19.21 10.62
N GLU A 836 -17.30 19.76 11.63
CA GLU A 836 -18.76 19.91 11.77
C GLU A 836 -19.16 21.35 11.42
N PRO A 837 -20.46 21.64 11.18
CA PRO A 837 -20.91 22.98 10.77
C PRO A 837 -20.47 24.12 11.71
N ASP A 838 -20.38 23.83 13.00
CA ASP A 838 -20.08 24.77 14.08
C ASP A 838 -18.84 24.39 14.91
N ALA A 839 -18.13 23.31 14.55
CA ALA A 839 -16.98 22.83 15.33
C ALA A 839 -15.89 22.17 14.48
N THR A 840 -14.62 22.31 14.89
CA THR A 840 -13.50 21.51 14.39
C THR A 840 -12.94 20.68 15.54
N VAL A 841 -12.88 19.36 15.36
CA VAL A 841 -12.31 18.43 16.33
C VAL A 841 -10.95 17.95 15.83
N ILE A 842 -9.93 18.02 16.68
CA ILE A 842 -8.59 17.50 16.40
C ILE A 842 -8.24 16.47 17.47
N GLU A 843 -7.81 15.29 17.05
CA GLU A 843 -7.37 14.22 17.96
C GLU A 843 -5.95 13.81 17.60
N TYR A 844 -5.11 13.69 18.61
CA TYR A 844 -3.76 13.16 18.50
C TYR A 844 -3.67 11.80 19.19
N GLY A 845 -2.99 10.87 18.55
CA GLY A 845 -2.72 9.57 19.12
C GLY A 845 -1.50 8.87 18.53
N LYS A 846 -1.20 7.72 19.11
CA LYS A 846 -0.13 6.83 18.65
C LYS A 846 -0.72 5.53 18.14
N SER A 847 -0.17 5.01 17.05
CA SER A 847 -0.59 3.73 16.49
C SER A 847 0.15 2.60 17.20
N GLN A 848 -0.52 1.46 17.39
CA GLN A 848 0.15 0.26 17.89
C GLN A 848 0.79 -0.48 16.69
N GLY A 849 2.09 -0.25 16.47
CA GLY A 849 2.82 -0.77 15.31
C GLY A 849 2.30 -0.19 13.98
N THR A 850 2.20 -1.01 12.94
CA THR A 850 1.67 -0.61 11.61
C THR A 850 0.15 -0.79 11.48
N THR A 851 -0.57 -0.96 12.58
CA THR A 851 -2.00 -1.20 12.55
C THR A 851 -2.79 0.12 12.56
N GLU A 852 -3.95 0.15 11.87
CA GLU A 852 -4.91 1.27 11.95
C GLU A 852 -5.64 1.34 13.32
N LYS A 853 -5.11 0.66 14.35
CA LYS A 853 -5.54 0.75 15.74
C LYS A 853 -4.55 1.62 16.49
N GLY A 854 -5.07 2.41 17.41
CA GLY A 854 -4.22 3.29 18.20
C GLY A 854 -4.90 3.78 19.45
N GLU A 855 -4.20 4.64 20.14
CA GLU A 855 -4.63 5.19 21.41
C GLU A 855 -4.63 6.71 21.26
N ILE A 856 -5.78 7.33 21.51
CA ILE A 856 -5.90 8.78 21.52
C ILE A 856 -5.47 9.25 22.89
N TYR A 857 -4.51 10.17 22.90
CA TYR A 857 -3.93 10.72 24.12
C TYR A 857 -4.30 12.19 24.33
N LEU A 858 -4.73 12.88 23.27
CA LEU A 858 -5.11 14.29 23.36
C LEU A 858 -6.19 14.60 22.32
N SER A 859 -7.16 15.43 22.71
CA SER A 859 -8.24 15.86 21.83
C SER A 859 -8.64 17.31 22.10
N MET A 860 -9.03 18.02 21.06
CA MET A 860 -9.47 19.41 21.12
C MET A 860 -10.78 19.55 20.35
N ILE A 861 -11.74 20.29 20.92
CA ILE A 861 -12.97 20.71 20.25
C ILE A 861 -12.96 22.24 20.12
N ASP A 862 -12.91 22.74 18.89
CA ASP A 862 -12.89 24.17 18.61
C ASP A 862 -14.21 24.64 17.99
N LYS A 863 -14.95 25.48 18.72
CA LYS A 863 -16.19 26.14 18.28
C LYS A 863 -16.01 27.65 18.04
N GLU A 864 -14.78 28.16 18.10
CA GLU A 864 -14.50 29.60 17.97
C GLU A 864 -14.50 30.03 16.50
N LYS A 865 -15.21 31.12 16.19
CA LYS A 865 -15.29 31.68 14.83
C LYS A 865 -14.06 32.54 14.49
N PRO A 866 -13.63 32.61 13.21
CA PRO A 866 -14.22 31.93 12.04
C PRO A 866 -13.85 30.44 11.97
N ASN A 867 -14.77 29.63 11.45
CA ASN A 867 -14.52 28.21 11.21
C ASN A 867 -13.52 28.06 10.06
N LEU A 868 -12.29 27.70 10.40
CA LEU A 868 -11.21 27.48 9.45
C LEU A 868 -11.48 26.18 8.68
N HIS A 869 -11.55 26.23 7.35
CA HIS A 869 -11.77 25.04 6.52
C HIS A 869 -10.42 24.49 6.04
N ILE A 870 -9.92 23.45 6.70
CA ILE A 870 -8.57 22.92 6.46
C ILE A 870 -8.49 22.35 5.03
N ARG A 871 -7.40 22.70 4.33
CA ARG A 871 -7.15 22.27 2.94
C ARG A 871 -5.78 21.62 2.75
N PHE A 872 -4.86 21.87 3.66
CA PHE A 872 -3.47 21.48 3.54
C PHE A 872 -2.96 20.90 4.85
N TYR A 873 -1.96 20.02 4.74
CA TYR A 873 -1.13 19.64 5.86
C TYR A 873 0.36 19.74 5.52
N ALA A 874 1.20 19.83 6.55
CA ALA A 874 2.64 19.82 6.47
C ALA A 874 3.27 19.22 7.72
N PHE A 875 4.53 18.83 7.59
CA PHE A 875 5.38 18.53 8.74
C PHE A 875 6.41 19.63 8.92
N GLY A 876 6.79 19.85 10.18
CA GLY A 876 7.89 20.72 10.56
C GLY A 876 8.66 20.16 11.73
N ASN A 877 9.86 20.69 11.95
CA ASN A 877 10.74 20.33 13.05
C ASN A 877 11.19 21.56 13.83
N GLY A 878 11.69 21.32 15.04
CA GLY A 878 12.39 22.31 15.84
C GLY A 878 13.86 22.47 15.42
N GLU A 879 14.73 22.61 16.41
CA GLU A 879 16.18 22.72 16.22
C GLU A 879 16.81 21.38 15.80
N ASP A 880 16.19 20.25 16.12
CA ASP A 880 16.67 18.92 15.75
C ASP A 880 16.16 18.45 14.38
N ALA A 881 16.93 17.60 13.70
CA ALA A 881 16.53 16.95 12.45
C ALA A 881 15.29 16.07 12.65
N LEU A 882 14.50 15.89 11.58
CA LEU A 882 13.29 15.07 11.60
C LEU A 882 13.21 14.22 10.34
N GLU A 883 13.06 12.91 10.54
CA GLU A 883 12.72 11.96 9.49
C GLU A 883 11.26 11.53 9.65
N ILE A 884 10.51 11.59 8.55
CA ILE A 884 9.13 11.11 8.45
C ILE A 884 9.10 10.04 7.38
N THR A 885 8.41 8.94 7.65
CA THR A 885 8.13 7.86 6.71
C THR A 885 6.67 7.45 6.78
N ASP A 886 6.16 6.82 5.73
CA ASP A 886 4.80 6.25 5.69
C ASP A 886 3.66 7.25 6.04
N ALA A 887 3.85 8.55 5.75
CA ALA A 887 2.80 9.56 5.89
C ALA A 887 1.65 9.37 4.89
N HIS A 888 0.46 8.97 5.35
CA HIS A 888 -0.71 8.72 4.51
C HIS A 888 -2.02 9.15 5.18
N VAL A 889 -3.05 9.48 4.39
CA VAL A 889 -4.34 10.00 4.89
C VAL A 889 -5.46 8.98 4.70
N LEU A 890 -6.18 8.68 5.78
CA LEU A 890 -7.31 7.75 5.83
C LEU A 890 -8.58 8.45 6.33
N LYS A 891 -9.75 7.82 6.16
CA LYS A 891 -10.98 8.29 6.80
C LYS A 891 -10.89 8.03 8.31
N ARG A 892 -11.45 8.94 9.12
CA ARG A 892 -11.46 8.80 10.59
C ARG A 892 -12.09 7.50 11.07
N SER A 893 -13.12 7.03 10.36
CA SER A 893 -13.81 5.77 10.65
C SER A 893 -12.94 4.51 10.52
N PHE A 894 -11.81 4.58 9.80
CA PHE A 894 -10.87 3.45 9.67
C PHE A 894 -9.85 3.40 10.80
N THR A 895 -9.60 4.53 11.48
CA THR A 895 -8.75 4.58 12.67
C THR A 895 -9.53 4.13 13.90
N LYS A 896 -9.37 2.87 14.27
CA LYS A 896 -10.01 2.27 15.45
C LYS A 896 -9.18 2.61 16.68
N ALA A 897 -9.47 3.74 17.31
CA ALA A 897 -8.72 4.19 18.46
C ALA A 897 -9.53 4.17 19.76
N GLU A 898 -8.85 3.83 20.85
CA GLU A 898 -9.38 3.87 22.21
C GLU A 898 -8.83 5.09 22.96
N CYS A 899 -9.57 5.60 23.93
CA CYS A 899 -9.14 6.75 24.73
C CYS A 899 -8.17 6.26 25.81
N LYS A 900 -6.99 6.87 25.90
CA LYS A 900 -5.93 6.55 26.86
C LYS A 900 -5.33 7.80 27.48
N GLY A 901 -4.51 7.59 28.49
CA GLY A 901 -3.93 8.63 29.32
C GLY A 901 -4.99 9.60 29.82
N ASP A 902 -4.78 10.87 29.51
CA ASP A 902 -5.63 12.00 29.87
C ASP A 902 -6.95 12.08 29.10
N THR A 903 -7.33 11.07 28.31
CA THR A 903 -8.61 11.07 27.59
C THR A 903 -9.57 9.98 28.08
N SER A 904 -10.87 10.29 28.02
CA SER A 904 -11.99 9.37 28.29
C SER A 904 -13.00 9.42 27.16
N LYS A 905 -13.84 8.39 27.08
CA LYS A 905 -14.90 8.33 26.07
C LYS A 905 -16.10 9.11 26.57
N ASP A 906 -16.57 10.07 25.77
CA ASP A 906 -17.83 10.75 26.02
C ASP A 906 -19.02 9.83 25.66
N GLU A 907 -19.99 9.68 26.56
CA GLU A 907 -21.13 8.77 26.38
C GLU A 907 -22.13 9.27 25.33
N GLY A 908 -22.19 10.58 25.08
CA GLY A 908 -23.14 11.19 24.14
C GLY A 908 -22.64 11.23 22.70
N THR A 909 -21.37 11.55 22.49
CA THR A 909 -20.75 11.69 21.16
C THR A 909 -19.92 10.48 20.75
N ASN A 910 -19.61 9.59 21.70
CA ASN A 910 -18.74 8.42 21.50
C ASN A 910 -17.33 8.80 20.99
N THR A 911 -16.88 10.04 21.26
CA THR A 911 -15.55 10.57 20.93
C THR A 911 -14.65 10.58 22.16
N CYS A 912 -13.33 10.55 21.95
CA CYS A 912 -12.39 10.78 23.05
C CYS A 912 -12.37 12.27 23.38
N VAL A 913 -12.57 12.58 24.65
CA VAL A 913 -12.49 13.93 25.22
C VAL A 913 -11.44 13.93 26.32
N GLN A 914 -10.77 15.06 26.50
CA GLN A 914 -9.82 15.20 27.59
C GLN A 914 -10.55 15.10 28.93
N LYS A 915 -10.02 14.31 29.85
CA LYS A 915 -10.46 14.25 31.25
C LYS A 915 -9.95 15.52 31.92
N CYS A 916 -10.87 16.37 32.32
CA CYS A 916 -10.58 17.62 33.02
C CYS A 916 -11.25 17.62 34.39
N HIS A 917 -10.84 18.54 35.25
CA HIS A 917 -11.51 18.76 36.53
C HIS A 917 -12.99 19.08 36.27
N GLU A 918 -13.89 18.67 37.19
CA GLU A 918 -15.35 18.85 37.05
C GLU A 918 -15.79 20.32 36.92
N MET A 919 -14.92 21.23 37.36
CA MET A 919 -15.13 22.68 37.30
C MET A 919 -14.63 23.30 35.99
N CYS A 920 -14.00 22.53 35.10
CA CYS A 920 -13.58 22.99 33.80
C CYS A 920 -14.74 22.96 32.80
N ASP A 921 -14.78 23.93 31.88
CA ASP A 921 -15.66 23.85 30.72
C ASP A 921 -15.28 22.63 29.86
N PRO A 922 -16.17 21.63 29.72
CA PRO A 922 -15.87 20.39 29.00
C PRO A 922 -15.60 20.59 27.50
N LEU A 923 -15.98 21.75 26.93
CA LEU A 923 -15.72 22.08 25.53
C LEU A 923 -14.37 22.79 25.32
N LYS A 924 -13.78 23.35 26.38
CA LYS A 924 -12.51 24.09 26.33
C LYS A 924 -11.31 23.23 26.74
N GLY A 925 -11.56 22.09 27.36
CA GLY A 925 -10.51 21.19 27.83
C GLY A 925 -9.66 21.83 28.93
N CYS A 926 -8.52 21.23 29.20
CA CYS A 926 -7.62 21.64 30.27
C CYS A 926 -6.17 21.42 29.84
N ARG A 927 -5.25 21.84 30.70
CA ARG A 927 -3.83 21.55 30.59
C ARG A 927 -3.50 20.42 31.53
N SER A 928 -2.53 19.61 31.16
CA SER A 928 -1.97 18.62 32.08
C SER A 928 -0.58 19.10 32.47
N THR A 929 -0.38 19.52 33.71
CA THR A 929 0.95 19.90 34.24
C THR A 929 1.69 18.75 34.91
N SER A 930 1.00 17.62 35.15
CA SER A 930 1.55 16.39 35.71
C SER A 930 0.68 15.18 35.30
N SER A 931 1.24 13.97 35.33
CA SER A 931 0.47 12.75 35.11
C SER A 931 -0.42 12.46 36.34
N GLY A 932 -1.71 12.79 36.29
CA GLY A 932 -2.61 12.67 37.44
C GLY A 932 -4.04 13.20 37.23
N GLU A 933 -4.76 13.44 38.33
CA GLU A 933 -6.07 14.11 38.28
C GLU A 933 -5.88 15.61 38.01
N PRO A 934 -6.53 16.19 37.00
CA PRO A 934 -6.40 17.60 36.65
C PRO A 934 -6.86 18.51 37.80
N LEU A 935 -6.12 19.57 38.07
CA LEU A 935 -6.48 20.54 39.11
C LEU A 935 -7.53 21.55 38.61
N PRO A 936 -8.31 22.18 39.49
CA PRO A 936 -9.23 23.25 39.11
C PRO A 936 -8.52 24.49 38.53
N THR A 937 -7.21 24.63 38.73
CA THR A 937 -6.36 25.67 38.14
C THR A 937 -5.89 25.36 36.72
N ASP A 938 -6.07 24.11 36.27
CA ASP A 938 -5.58 23.64 34.97
C ASP A 938 -6.61 23.84 33.85
N CYS A 939 -7.80 24.34 34.19
CA CYS A 939 -8.88 24.58 33.24
C CYS A 939 -8.50 25.67 32.24
N ASN A 940 -8.76 25.43 30.95
CA ASN A 940 -8.62 26.50 29.95
C ASN A 940 -9.77 27.52 30.00
N ALA A 941 -10.89 27.12 30.58
CA ALA A 941 -12.00 27.99 30.97
C ALA A 941 -12.77 27.33 32.11
N CYS A 942 -13.27 28.15 33.04
CA CYS A 942 -14.12 27.66 34.12
C CYS A 942 -15.55 27.43 33.64
N LEU A 943 -16.18 26.38 34.14
CA LEU A 943 -17.59 26.07 33.89
C LEU A 943 -18.52 27.11 34.54
N TYR A 944 -18.14 27.62 35.71
CA TYR A 944 -18.91 28.59 36.49
C TYR A 944 -18.13 29.89 36.72
N LEU A 945 -17.17 29.89 37.65
CA LEU A 945 -16.46 31.09 38.10
C LEU A 945 -14.95 30.85 38.20
N GLU A 946 -14.16 31.85 37.81
CA GLU A 946 -12.70 31.87 37.98
C GLU A 946 -12.29 32.82 39.11
N ARG A 947 -11.44 32.37 40.03
CA ARG A 947 -10.80 33.28 41.01
C ARG A 947 -9.68 34.09 40.36
N VAL A 948 -9.80 35.41 40.35
CA VAL A 948 -8.77 36.28 39.74
C VAL A 948 -7.42 36.27 40.48
N ASP A 949 -7.37 35.88 41.76
CA ASP A 949 -6.14 35.87 42.55
C ASP A 949 -5.35 34.56 42.43
N THR A 950 -6.04 33.43 42.23
CA THR A 950 -5.42 32.10 42.15
C THR A 950 -5.55 31.42 40.78
N GLY A 951 -6.45 31.87 39.91
CA GLY A 951 -6.82 31.20 38.65
C GLY A 951 -7.62 29.91 38.86
N GLU A 952 -8.14 29.67 40.07
CA GLU A 952 -8.86 28.45 40.42
C GLU A 952 -10.33 28.52 39.98
N CYS A 953 -10.80 27.47 39.29
CA CYS A 953 -12.21 27.32 38.93
C CYS A 953 -13.05 26.80 40.09
N ILE A 954 -14.10 27.53 40.44
CA ILE A 954 -14.95 27.28 41.61
C ILE A 954 -16.44 27.47 41.27
N GLU A 955 -17.31 26.89 42.09
CA GLU A 955 -18.77 26.92 41.86
C GLU A 955 -19.38 28.22 42.37
N THR A 956 -18.90 28.68 43.53
CA THR A 956 -19.40 29.87 44.22
C THR A 956 -18.24 30.61 44.88
N CYS A 957 -18.30 31.95 44.90
CA CYS A 957 -17.21 32.74 45.45
C CYS A 957 -17.06 32.54 46.97
N PRO A 958 -15.82 32.34 47.48
CA PRO A 958 -15.55 32.21 48.91
C PRO A 958 -15.83 33.52 49.66
N GLU A 959 -15.93 33.42 50.99
CA GLU A 959 -16.21 34.57 51.85
C GLU A 959 -15.13 35.66 51.69
N GLY A 960 -15.55 36.92 51.52
CA GLY A 960 -14.64 38.02 51.18
C GLY A 960 -14.43 38.25 49.67
N PHE A 961 -15.03 37.44 48.81
CA PHE A 961 -15.07 37.66 47.35
C PHE A 961 -16.50 37.94 46.87
N ARG A 962 -16.64 38.40 45.63
CA ARG A 962 -17.95 38.55 44.96
C ARG A 962 -17.85 38.18 43.49
N GLU A 963 -18.96 37.72 42.94
CA GLU A 963 -19.08 37.40 41.52
C GLU A 963 -19.19 38.67 40.67
N LYS A 964 -18.43 38.71 39.57
CA LYS A 964 -18.50 39.74 38.53
C LYS A 964 -18.05 39.16 37.19
N ASP A 965 -18.92 39.22 36.19
CA ASP A 965 -18.64 38.83 34.80
C ASP A 965 -18.00 37.44 34.64
N GLY A 966 -18.44 36.45 35.43
CA GLY A 966 -17.90 35.08 35.42
C GLY A 966 -16.60 34.89 36.23
N THR A 967 -16.21 35.88 37.03
CA THR A 967 -15.02 35.82 37.90
C THR A 967 -15.35 36.16 39.35
N CYS A 968 -14.58 35.63 40.29
CA CYS A 968 -14.64 35.95 41.71
C CYS A 968 -13.57 36.98 42.06
N VAL A 969 -13.98 38.23 42.24
CA VAL A 969 -13.09 39.35 42.57
C VAL A 969 -13.06 39.62 44.08
N PRO A 970 -11.90 40.02 44.64
CA PRO A 970 -11.79 40.42 46.05
C PRO A 970 -12.74 41.56 46.39
N ARG A 971 -13.33 41.51 47.59
CA ARG A 971 -14.04 42.64 48.18
C ARG A 971 -13.04 43.68 48.68
N GLY A 972 -13.33 44.97 48.52
CA GLY A 972 -12.38 46.03 48.86
C GLY A 972 -11.94 46.04 50.32
N CYS A 973 -12.80 45.56 51.22
CA CYS A 973 -12.51 45.48 52.65
C CYS A 973 -11.82 44.18 53.11
N GLN A 974 -11.53 43.24 52.21
CA GLN A 974 -10.97 41.94 52.59
C GLN A 974 -9.59 42.05 53.26
N LYS A 975 -8.76 43.03 52.84
CA LYS A 975 -7.41 43.25 53.39
C LYS A 975 -7.38 44.14 54.64
N ASN A 976 -8.53 44.51 55.20
CA ASN A 976 -8.66 45.49 56.30
C ASN A 976 -7.76 46.73 56.10
N PRO A 977 -7.93 47.49 55.00
CA PRO A 977 -7.03 48.58 54.64
C PRO A 977 -7.07 49.77 55.63
N CYS A 978 -8.14 49.93 56.39
CA CYS A 978 -8.31 51.03 57.35
C CYS A 978 -7.51 50.79 58.63
N ARG A 979 -6.73 51.80 59.03
CA ARG A 979 -5.88 51.79 60.24
C ARG A 979 -6.59 52.46 61.42
N ASN A 980 -5.97 52.37 62.59
CA ASN A 980 -6.38 53.09 63.81
C ASN A 980 -7.85 52.89 64.24
N GLY A 981 -8.40 51.70 63.99
CA GLY A 981 -9.79 51.36 64.34
C GLY A 981 -10.84 51.95 63.39
N GLY A 982 -10.45 52.45 62.22
CA GLY A 982 -11.38 52.89 61.17
C GLY A 982 -12.25 51.75 60.64
N THR A 983 -13.52 52.05 60.35
CA THR A 983 -14.47 51.07 59.80
C THR A 983 -14.40 51.07 58.27
N CYS A 984 -14.08 49.91 57.69
CA CYS A 984 -14.03 49.75 56.24
C CYS A 984 -15.42 49.55 55.64
N LYS A 985 -15.75 50.32 54.60
CA LYS A 985 -16.93 50.14 53.74
C LYS A 985 -16.52 49.65 52.36
N ASP A 986 -17.06 48.51 51.96
CA ASP A 986 -16.78 47.95 50.64
C ASP A 986 -17.58 48.71 49.57
N LEU A 987 -16.88 49.29 48.60
CA LEU A 987 -17.46 49.99 47.46
C LEU A 987 -17.48 49.13 46.19
N GLY A 988 -16.91 47.92 46.24
CA GLY A 988 -16.81 46.98 45.13
C GLY A 988 -15.61 47.21 44.20
N ASP A 989 -15.23 46.17 43.44
CA ASP A 989 -14.10 46.18 42.48
C ASP A 989 -12.77 46.57 43.16
N GLU A 990 -12.45 45.89 44.28
CA GLU A 990 -11.32 46.21 45.17
C GLU A 990 -11.35 47.61 45.80
N LYS A 991 -12.40 48.41 45.54
CA LYS A 991 -12.55 49.74 46.13
C LYS A 991 -13.17 49.65 47.51
N TYR A 992 -12.69 50.49 48.39
CA TYR A 992 -13.18 50.64 49.75
C TYR A 992 -13.16 52.11 50.14
N ASP A 993 -13.91 52.41 51.18
CA ASP A 993 -13.92 53.70 51.85
C ASP A 993 -13.67 53.49 53.35
N CYS A 994 -12.75 54.25 53.92
CA CYS A 994 -12.40 54.15 55.32
C CYS A 994 -13.09 55.23 56.14
N GLN A 995 -13.98 54.82 57.03
CA GLN A 995 -14.57 55.73 58.01
C GLN A 995 -13.68 55.81 59.25
N CYS A 996 -12.91 56.89 59.33
CA CYS A 996 -11.99 57.12 60.43
C CYS A 996 -12.70 57.54 61.72
N THR A 997 -12.10 57.16 62.86
CA THR A 997 -12.49 57.64 64.20
C THR A 997 -12.10 59.12 64.36
N GLU A 998 -12.68 59.84 65.34
CA GLU A 998 -12.57 61.31 65.42
C GLU A 998 -11.13 61.86 65.44
N ASP A 999 -10.17 61.09 65.93
CA ASP A 999 -8.76 61.49 66.06
C ASP A 999 -7.90 61.21 64.81
N TYR A 1000 -8.43 60.54 63.78
CA TYR A 1000 -7.65 60.10 62.60
C TYR A 1000 -8.28 60.54 61.27
N ARG A 1001 -7.44 60.76 60.26
CA ARG A 1001 -7.83 61.17 58.89
C ARG A 1001 -6.93 60.50 57.83
N GLY A 1002 -7.18 60.78 56.56
CA GLY A 1002 -6.47 60.16 55.44
C GLY A 1002 -7.24 59.00 54.83
N ASP A 1003 -6.80 58.55 53.64
CA ASP A 1003 -7.53 57.58 52.83
C ASP A 1003 -7.57 56.19 53.50
N HIS A 1004 -6.67 55.91 54.44
CA HIS A 1004 -6.58 54.67 55.21
C HIS A 1004 -6.59 54.94 56.72
N CYS A 1005 -7.01 56.14 57.16
CA CYS A 1005 -6.98 56.58 58.56
C CYS A 1005 -5.60 56.58 59.20
N GLU A 1006 -4.56 56.88 58.41
CA GLU A 1006 -3.16 56.85 58.80
C GLU A 1006 -2.62 58.17 59.39
N ILE A 1007 -3.36 59.26 59.25
CA ILE A 1007 -2.97 60.63 59.67
C ILE A 1007 -3.59 60.99 61.00
#